data_AF-A0ABD5SKN5-F1
#
_entry.id   AF-A0ABD5SKN5-F1
#
_cell.length_a   1.000
_cell.length_b   1.000
_cell.length_c   1.000
_cell.angle_alpha   90.00
_cell.angle_beta   90.00
_cell.angle_gamma   90.00
#
_symmetry.space_group_name_H-M   'P 1'
#
loop_
_entity.id
_entity.type
_entity.pdbx_description
1 polymer ?
#
loop_
_entity_poly.entity_id
_entity_poly.type
_entity_poly.pdbx_seq_one_letter_code
_entity_poly.pdbx_strand_id
1 'polypeptide(L)'
;MSNTTSTQQIHEIFYRPINRKIDRVVKVDNDDPSVVKKELEEYILTPQLERHFSDALEAIIDTEHTQTEDVGMWVSGFFGSGKSHFMKILGHVLENREFADTHAAEMFRDRIEGNEMLDGAVSSVNTKFDSEVLMFQIGAKADASGSESITEIIHREFNISRGYASMPWVAQMEQELESRGVYDEFVGAIEANTGKDWTEARKDAMFVRSDMETALVEATNEFDDEEDAARAIDDVQDNVLINASTLAEDIVDYVEQREAETGDNCRYFVFIDEISQFIGDDGQLLLELQSIVEEFGQKGKGKVFLGVTSQEQLQQLIPGVLEKEAEESKVIDRFPHRFDLTSENLDKVVRDRVLSKKGEFRGTLGDLYDQHEGILSARYKLDSSQSLKPINRENFIDCYPFLPYQLDILPEMFKALGKGSDDQLAGSERTLIDVTQSVLKDEDHLYDDELGALVTLDMIFDEISNDIPSSDVKSIREARPKDADPATARRVLKSLYLLQQLAWIPNTADNIATSLQTELGPTKQLEGDVEDTLDALVDAGYVGRSEEGYRFLRETERELENEIKGIEVGPGDIRRSSKRFLNDILDETSRVNYEGKTFQLNLSIDGEGITSKGYIDLKTYSPIYQRYEDLDPDGLKTQSFSEDGTLYWIADNEKQHDIYEKLKSIFQINTVVKEKRGNELSQEEQEALGQKQEDLQRLRNEAEREFKRSFQRGTLIYNGDTQEFDATNTSLSSLVSRKTDNAIPKVFTSFKHGSASVRDRHLEQIFGDLQGSSNPSVFSELGVVQDGELIAEARIAAEVEDEIQRREKAGESRSGGDLIDHFAEPPYGWSREVVRLAAAVLFRNGSIIPTYKERTYGTYTEDGAQELFTQVTKFKSTSFDERETVDIDTRTDAKQLLDRLFDRKVKSTDQAVDEGIREGANQWVSTTSTLLSQLRRVDFPLADDIEQFQTRLQNLLQQPTSAKRIKQFVEFEDDLEDLTKTARDVAEFCGETSGENRLKEYETIQRFITTEWESLIDEANDHPGLVDVSDDARDAADRVKNTLDTEGVISQWNNVKTDYRTAAEAFTTTYESLYEKRYETYSDSIDSVKSYAGSNIDESNLHSALSDLTERQGGGAVDLDISNEDHINPDPSITRLIEHIQTVDSYENGAKTEIDNLDDDDDDGTIRESVDIDDIFGNVVVTEPDDIEAPINELRGEIEGLLDQDGDVEIRFR
;
A
#
# COMPACT_ATOMS: atom_id res chain seq x y z
N MET A 1 -78.88 -29.70 41.01
CA MET A 1 -78.57 -28.61 41.95
C MET A 1 -78.06 -27.47 41.10
N SER A 2 -78.53 -26.26 41.34
CA SER A 2 -78.09 -25.09 40.57
C SER A 2 -76.73 -24.66 41.07
N ASN A 3 -75.70 -24.77 40.24
CA ASN A 3 -74.49 -23.97 40.40
C ASN A 3 -74.57 -22.85 39.38
N THR A 4 -74.89 -21.66 39.86
CA THR A 4 -74.73 -20.41 39.13
C THR A 4 -73.23 -20.20 38.98
N THR A 5 -72.66 -20.53 37.82
CA THR A 5 -71.31 -20.07 37.49
C THR A 5 -71.39 -18.56 37.35
N SER A 6 -70.82 -17.84 38.31
CA SER A 6 -70.59 -16.41 38.17
C SER A 6 -69.54 -16.25 37.09
N THR A 7 -69.94 -15.82 35.89
CA THR A 7 -69.05 -15.38 34.83
C THR A 7 -68.39 -14.08 35.30
N GLN A 8 -67.24 -14.21 35.97
CA GLN A 8 -66.46 -13.07 36.45
C GLN A 8 -65.83 -12.38 35.23
N GLN A 9 -65.92 -11.06 35.19
CA GLN A 9 -65.39 -10.25 34.08
C GLN A 9 -63.97 -9.80 34.37
N ILE A 10 -63.16 -9.61 33.33
CA ILE A 10 -61.74 -9.25 33.48
C ILE A 10 -61.55 -7.96 34.28
N HIS A 11 -62.37 -6.92 34.09
CA HIS A 11 -62.23 -5.67 34.84
C HIS A 11 -62.42 -5.82 36.37
N GLU A 12 -63.10 -6.88 36.84
CA GLU A 12 -63.37 -7.09 38.27
C GLU A 12 -62.12 -7.50 39.05
N ILE A 13 -61.12 -8.11 38.41
CA ILE A 13 -59.98 -8.75 39.10
C ILE A 13 -58.93 -7.76 39.63
N PHE A 14 -58.88 -6.56 39.06
CA PHE A 14 -57.84 -5.56 39.35
C PHE A 14 -58.09 -4.86 40.70
N TYR A 15 -57.02 -4.68 41.48
CA TYR A 15 -57.05 -4.04 42.79
C TYR A 15 -57.47 -2.56 42.70
N ARG A 16 -56.88 -1.84 41.74
CA ARG A 16 -57.28 -0.48 41.38
C ARG A 16 -58.23 -0.53 40.18
N PRO A 17 -59.27 0.33 40.11
CA PRO A 17 -60.14 0.39 38.93
C PRO A 17 -59.32 0.62 37.66
N ILE A 18 -59.50 -0.22 36.64
CA ILE A 18 -58.71 -0.12 35.41
C ILE A 18 -59.04 1.18 34.66
N ASN A 19 -60.30 1.65 34.72
CA ASN A 19 -60.76 2.86 34.04
C ASN A 19 -60.24 4.19 34.63
N ARG A 20 -59.59 4.19 35.79
CA ARG A 20 -59.11 5.43 36.45
C ARG A 20 -58.14 6.24 35.58
N LYS A 21 -58.08 7.55 35.82
CA LYS A 21 -57.11 8.44 35.17
C LYS A 21 -55.71 8.23 35.75
N ILE A 22 -54.76 7.83 34.91
CA ILE A 22 -53.33 7.88 35.19
C ILE A 22 -52.79 9.10 34.44
N ASP A 23 -52.02 9.95 35.11
CA ASP A 23 -51.53 11.20 34.55
C ASP A 23 -50.19 10.97 33.83
N ARG A 24 -50.12 11.31 32.54
CA ARG A 24 -48.99 10.97 31.65
C ARG A 24 -47.72 11.80 31.89
N VAL A 25 -47.87 12.99 32.44
CA VAL A 25 -46.79 13.94 32.69
C VAL A 25 -46.85 14.35 34.15
N VAL A 26 -45.81 13.98 34.89
CA VAL A 26 -45.60 14.48 36.26
C VAL A 26 -45.10 15.91 36.12
N LYS A 27 -45.79 16.82 36.80
CA LYS A 27 -45.40 18.22 36.93
C LYS A 27 -44.71 18.41 38.27
N VAL A 28 -43.47 18.85 38.20
CA VAL A 28 -42.57 19.07 39.34
C VAL A 28 -43.07 20.24 40.19
N ASP A 29 -43.56 21.29 39.53
CA ASP A 29 -44.17 22.50 40.09
C ASP A 29 -45.64 22.34 40.55
N ASN A 30 -46.21 21.13 40.50
CA ASN A 30 -47.60 20.90 40.89
C ASN A 30 -47.74 20.43 42.33
N ASP A 31 -47.94 21.41 43.22
CA ASP A 31 -48.12 21.27 44.66
C ASP A 31 -49.56 20.98 45.13
N ASP A 32 -50.51 20.63 44.25
CA ASP A 32 -51.85 20.22 44.69
C ASP A 32 -51.76 18.97 45.61
N PRO A 33 -52.14 19.06 46.90
CA PRO A 33 -51.97 17.96 47.84
C PRO A 33 -52.71 16.68 47.42
N SER A 34 -53.80 16.80 46.64
CA SER A 34 -54.55 15.64 46.14
C SER A 34 -53.83 14.92 44.99
N VAL A 35 -53.02 15.65 44.22
CA VAL A 35 -52.19 15.07 43.15
C VAL A 35 -50.94 14.44 43.76
N VAL A 36 -50.22 15.15 44.63
CA VAL A 36 -49.02 14.64 45.29
C VAL A 36 -49.32 13.38 46.12
N LYS A 37 -50.41 13.38 46.90
CA LYS A 37 -50.84 12.19 47.66
C LYS A 37 -51.06 10.98 46.73
N LYS A 38 -51.73 11.18 45.60
CA LYS A 38 -51.97 10.13 44.60
C LYS A 38 -50.68 9.65 43.91
N GLU A 39 -49.74 10.56 43.63
CA GLU A 39 -48.42 10.23 43.06
C GLU A 39 -47.62 9.33 44.03
N LEU A 40 -47.59 9.66 45.33
CA LEU A 40 -47.00 8.82 46.38
C LEU A 40 -47.69 7.44 46.51
N GLU A 41 -49.03 7.39 46.56
CA GLU A 41 -49.79 6.12 46.63
C GLU A 41 -49.55 5.19 45.43
N GLU A 42 -49.39 5.75 44.23
CA GLU A 42 -49.15 4.99 43.01
C GLU A 42 -47.66 4.74 42.69
N TYR A 43 -46.72 5.29 43.47
CA TYR A 43 -45.29 5.13 43.21
C TYR A 43 -44.87 3.65 43.35
N ILE A 44 -44.09 3.17 42.39
CA ILE A 44 -43.57 1.79 42.36
C ILE A 44 -42.06 1.84 42.55
N LEU A 45 -41.58 1.26 43.65
CA LEU A 45 -40.16 1.11 43.91
C LEU A 45 -39.62 -0.13 43.17
N THR A 46 -38.81 0.11 42.14
CA THR A 46 -37.98 -0.92 41.51
C THR A 46 -36.67 -1.07 42.29
N PRO A 47 -35.95 -2.21 42.20
CA PRO A 47 -34.68 -2.39 42.91
C PRO A 47 -33.62 -1.31 42.60
N GLN A 48 -33.63 -0.76 41.38
CA GLN A 48 -32.78 0.38 41.01
C GLN A 48 -33.21 1.66 41.74
N LEU A 49 -34.51 1.98 41.74
CA LEU A 49 -35.03 3.15 42.44
C LEU A 49 -34.80 3.04 43.95
N GLU A 50 -35.05 1.88 44.57
CA GLU A 50 -34.78 1.69 46.00
C GLU A 50 -33.32 2.01 46.36
N ARG A 51 -32.38 1.52 45.55
CA ARG A 51 -30.97 1.85 45.72
C ARG A 51 -30.71 3.36 45.55
N HIS A 52 -31.22 3.98 44.50
CA HIS A 52 -30.99 5.41 44.26
C HIS A 52 -31.58 6.29 45.38
N PHE A 53 -32.74 5.93 45.94
CA PHE A 53 -33.25 6.58 47.15
C PHE A 53 -32.37 6.32 48.38
N SER A 54 -31.87 5.09 48.60
CA SER A 54 -30.92 4.81 49.69
C SER A 54 -29.65 5.65 49.56
N ASP A 55 -28.99 5.61 48.39
CA ASP A 55 -27.76 6.35 48.10
C ASP A 55 -27.97 7.87 48.29
N ALA A 56 -29.11 8.43 47.86
CA ALA A 56 -29.46 9.85 48.05
C ALA A 56 -29.74 10.23 49.52
N LEU A 57 -30.49 9.40 50.25
CA LEU A 57 -30.84 9.67 51.65
C LEU A 57 -29.64 9.50 52.58
N GLU A 58 -28.77 8.52 52.33
CA GLU A 58 -27.55 8.32 53.11
C GLU A 58 -26.57 9.50 52.96
N ALA A 59 -26.40 10.03 51.75
CA ALA A 59 -25.60 11.24 51.51
C ALA A 59 -26.05 12.45 52.34
N ILE A 60 -27.36 12.59 52.58
CA ILE A 60 -27.93 13.65 53.42
C ILE A 60 -27.72 13.32 54.91
N ILE A 61 -27.95 12.07 55.32
CA ILE A 61 -27.79 11.60 56.71
C ILE A 61 -26.35 11.80 57.22
N ASP A 62 -25.34 11.58 56.38
CA ASP A 62 -23.93 11.77 56.74
C ASP A 62 -23.57 13.24 57.08
N THR A 63 -24.37 14.21 56.63
CA THR A 63 -24.20 15.65 56.96
C THR A 63 -24.57 16.01 58.40
N GLU A 64 -25.16 15.10 59.18
CA GLU A 64 -25.46 15.34 60.60
C GLU A 64 -24.19 15.58 61.43
N HIS A 65 -23.08 14.95 61.03
CA HIS A 65 -21.82 14.95 61.80
C HIS A 65 -20.61 15.39 60.97
N THR A 66 -20.75 15.51 59.65
CA THR A 66 -19.64 15.79 58.72
C THR A 66 -19.98 17.00 57.85
N GLN A 67 -19.13 18.03 57.89
CA GLN A 67 -19.19 19.10 56.89
C GLN A 67 -18.66 18.57 55.55
N THR A 68 -19.42 18.78 54.48
CA THR A 68 -19.07 18.30 53.13
C THR A 68 -19.33 19.34 52.05
N GLU A 69 -18.48 19.38 51.03
CA GLU A 69 -18.70 20.16 49.80
C GLU A 69 -19.45 19.30 48.73
N ASP A 70 -19.60 17.99 48.98
CA ASP A 70 -20.23 17.02 48.08
C ASP A 70 -21.77 17.08 48.11
N VAL A 71 -22.33 18.21 47.65
CA VAL A 71 -23.77 18.54 47.77
C VAL A 71 -24.55 18.51 46.45
N GLY A 72 -23.90 18.13 45.35
CA GLY A 72 -24.52 18.01 44.01
C GLY A 72 -25.16 16.65 43.77
N MET A 73 -26.44 16.64 43.40
CA MET A 73 -27.20 15.47 42.93
C MET A 73 -27.55 15.58 41.44
N TRP A 74 -27.18 14.58 40.63
CA TRP A 74 -27.41 14.58 39.18
C TRP A 74 -28.25 13.36 38.77
N VAL A 75 -29.50 13.61 38.34
CA VAL A 75 -30.44 12.56 37.91
C VAL A 75 -30.43 12.50 36.38
N SER A 76 -29.97 11.37 35.83
CA SER A 76 -29.81 11.19 34.37
C SER A 76 -30.76 10.11 33.82
N GLY A 77 -30.81 9.96 32.50
CA GLY A 77 -31.56 8.91 31.80
C GLY A 77 -32.25 9.39 30.53
N PHE A 78 -32.80 8.46 29.74
CA PHE A 78 -33.56 8.73 28.52
C PHE A 78 -34.89 9.48 28.77
N PHE A 79 -35.53 10.01 27.72
CA PHE A 79 -36.82 10.70 27.85
C PHE A 79 -37.91 9.77 28.40
N GLY A 80 -38.63 10.20 29.44
CA GLY A 80 -39.66 9.38 30.08
C GLY A 80 -39.17 8.37 31.13
N SER A 81 -37.86 8.28 31.42
CA SER A 81 -37.25 7.40 32.43
C SER A 81 -37.61 7.68 33.91
N GLY A 82 -38.58 8.56 34.16
CA GLY A 82 -39.04 8.88 35.51
C GLY A 82 -38.26 9.98 36.26
N LYS A 83 -37.21 10.61 35.70
CA LYS A 83 -36.36 11.62 36.40
C LYS A 83 -37.11 12.65 37.23
N SER A 84 -38.00 13.41 36.59
CA SER A 84 -38.86 14.42 37.21
C SER A 84 -39.69 13.86 38.37
N HIS A 85 -40.13 12.60 38.24
CA HIS A 85 -40.94 11.91 39.26
C HIS A 85 -40.08 11.41 40.42
N PHE A 86 -38.89 10.85 40.15
CA PHE A 86 -37.92 10.48 41.17
C PHE A 86 -37.53 11.70 42.02
N MET A 87 -37.16 12.82 41.37
CA MET A 87 -36.79 14.06 42.06
C MET A 87 -37.96 14.65 42.84
N LYS A 88 -39.19 14.62 42.30
CA LYS A 88 -40.39 15.09 43.00
C LYS A 88 -40.71 14.28 44.25
N ILE A 89 -40.66 12.95 44.14
CA ILE A 89 -40.92 12.05 45.26
C ILE A 89 -39.80 12.17 46.32
N LEU A 90 -38.53 12.27 45.90
CA LEU A 90 -37.41 12.54 46.80
C LEU A 90 -37.63 13.84 47.58
N GLY A 91 -38.00 14.93 46.89
CA GLY A 91 -38.26 16.22 47.53
C GLY A 91 -39.35 16.13 48.60
N HIS A 92 -40.53 15.61 48.28
CA HIS A 92 -41.61 15.51 49.28
C HIS A 92 -41.28 14.52 50.43
N VAL A 93 -40.45 13.49 50.19
CA VAL A 93 -39.97 12.57 51.23
C VAL A 93 -38.93 13.23 52.15
N LEU A 94 -38.19 14.23 51.66
CA LEU A 94 -37.26 15.05 52.45
C LEU A 94 -37.99 16.15 53.23
N GLU A 95 -38.92 16.86 52.57
CA GLU A 95 -39.82 17.87 53.15
C GLU A 95 -40.77 17.28 54.22
N ASN A 96 -40.93 15.95 54.24
CA ASN A 96 -41.87 15.21 55.09
C ASN A 96 -43.32 15.72 55.07
N ARG A 97 -43.74 16.25 53.92
CA ARG A 97 -44.95 17.06 53.78
C ARG A 97 -46.19 16.42 54.42
N GLU A 98 -46.88 17.20 55.26
CA GLU A 98 -48.09 16.77 55.96
C GLU A 98 -49.30 16.73 55.00
N PHE A 99 -49.99 15.59 54.97
CA PHE A 99 -51.34 15.44 54.44
C PHE A 99 -52.32 15.27 55.61
N ALA A 100 -53.61 15.49 55.37
CA ALA A 100 -54.64 15.56 56.43
C ALA A 100 -54.77 14.32 57.35
N ASP A 101 -54.16 13.20 56.99
CA ASP A 101 -54.24 11.90 57.65
C ASP A 101 -52.90 11.13 57.74
N THR A 102 -51.80 11.62 57.15
CA THR A 102 -50.49 10.94 57.06
C THR A 102 -49.39 11.90 56.54
N HIS A 103 -48.12 11.51 56.60
CA HIS A 103 -46.99 12.27 56.02
C HIS A 103 -46.40 11.60 54.78
N ALA A 104 -45.79 12.39 53.90
CA ALA A 104 -45.12 11.91 52.68
C ALA A 104 -44.13 10.75 52.94
N ALA A 105 -43.34 10.81 54.02
CA ALA A 105 -42.40 9.76 54.38
C ALA A 105 -43.10 8.45 54.81
N GLU A 106 -44.21 8.53 55.54
CA GLU A 106 -45.00 7.35 55.94
C GLU A 106 -45.62 6.67 54.71
N MET A 107 -46.23 7.47 53.82
CA MET A 107 -46.78 7.00 52.55
C MET A 107 -45.73 6.34 51.65
N PHE A 108 -44.52 6.89 51.58
CA PHE A 108 -43.42 6.31 50.83
C PHE A 108 -42.94 4.99 51.44
N ARG A 109 -42.88 4.89 52.78
CA ARG A 109 -42.53 3.64 53.49
C ARG A 109 -43.51 2.51 53.23
N ASP A 110 -44.81 2.81 53.11
CA ASP A 110 -45.84 1.86 52.68
C ASP A 110 -45.64 1.32 51.24
N ARG A 111 -44.70 1.89 50.46
CA ARG A 111 -44.29 1.38 49.14
C ARG A 111 -43.04 0.50 49.17
N ILE A 112 -42.33 0.41 50.31
CA ILE A 112 -41.05 -0.31 50.43
C ILE A 112 -41.29 -1.80 50.68
N GLU A 113 -40.83 -2.67 49.78
CA GLU A 113 -41.11 -4.10 49.82
C GLU A 113 -39.98 -4.90 50.49
N GLY A 114 -39.87 -4.78 51.82
CA GLY A 114 -38.93 -5.58 52.62
C GLY A 114 -37.48 -5.10 52.62
N ASN A 115 -37.22 -3.89 52.09
CA ASN A 115 -35.92 -3.23 52.16
C ASN A 115 -35.79 -2.43 53.48
N GLU A 116 -35.33 -3.09 54.55
CA GLU A 116 -35.13 -2.49 55.88
C GLU A 116 -34.12 -1.32 55.88
N MET A 117 -33.20 -1.27 54.90
CA MET A 117 -32.16 -0.23 54.79
C MET A 117 -32.77 1.08 54.29
N LEU A 118 -33.56 1.04 53.22
CA LEU A 118 -34.30 2.21 52.72
C LEU A 118 -35.33 2.70 53.74
N ASP A 119 -36.08 1.80 54.38
CA ASP A 119 -37.06 2.15 55.43
C ASP A 119 -36.36 2.86 56.61
N GLY A 120 -35.20 2.36 57.01
CA GLY A 120 -34.33 2.98 58.02
C GLY A 120 -33.79 4.35 57.61
N ALA A 121 -33.39 4.52 56.35
CA ALA A 121 -32.90 5.81 55.82
C ALA A 121 -34.01 6.87 55.79
N VAL A 122 -35.19 6.53 55.25
CA VAL A 122 -36.37 7.42 55.23
C VAL A 122 -36.79 7.81 56.65
N SER A 123 -36.78 6.86 57.59
CA SER A 123 -37.07 7.18 59.00
C SER A 123 -35.98 8.04 59.64
N SER A 124 -34.72 7.90 59.23
CA SER A 124 -33.58 8.62 59.81
C SER A 124 -33.52 10.06 59.35
N VAL A 125 -33.64 10.33 58.05
CA VAL A 125 -33.57 11.70 57.51
C VAL A 125 -34.64 12.60 58.15
N ASN A 126 -35.87 12.10 58.22
CA ASN A 126 -37.05 12.79 58.76
C ASN A 126 -37.07 12.88 60.30
N THR A 127 -36.14 12.23 60.99
CA THR A 127 -35.95 12.38 62.46
C THR A 127 -34.76 13.30 62.78
N LYS A 128 -33.83 13.49 61.84
CA LYS A 128 -32.57 14.21 62.04
C LYS A 128 -32.59 15.65 61.53
N PHE A 129 -33.45 15.95 60.56
CA PHE A 129 -33.48 17.26 59.89
C PHE A 129 -34.91 17.77 59.68
N ASP A 130 -35.11 19.08 59.90
CA ASP A 130 -36.26 19.86 59.40
C ASP A 130 -35.88 20.38 58.01
N SER A 131 -36.40 19.78 56.94
CA SER A 131 -35.91 20.05 55.57
C SER A 131 -36.92 20.81 54.73
N GLU A 132 -36.42 21.76 53.93
CA GLU A 132 -37.22 22.52 52.98
C GLU A 132 -36.72 22.29 51.55
N VAL A 133 -37.64 22.28 50.59
CA VAL A 133 -37.36 21.92 49.20
C VAL A 133 -37.94 22.96 48.25
N LEU A 134 -37.07 23.66 47.54
CA LEU A 134 -37.42 24.50 46.40
C LEU A 134 -37.34 23.65 45.12
N MET A 135 -38.46 23.48 44.43
CA MET A 135 -38.55 22.55 43.30
C MET A 135 -39.27 23.18 42.10
N PHE A 136 -38.64 23.21 40.92
CA PHE A 136 -39.25 23.77 39.71
C PHE A 136 -38.64 23.24 38.42
N GLN A 137 -39.39 23.36 37.31
CA GLN A 137 -38.92 23.07 35.95
C GLN A 137 -38.40 24.37 35.32
N ILE A 138 -37.09 24.44 35.01
CA ILE A 138 -36.45 25.71 34.65
C ILE A 138 -37.01 26.32 33.35
N GLY A 139 -37.28 25.48 32.34
CA GLY A 139 -37.87 25.92 31.06
C GLY A 139 -39.30 26.47 31.18
N ALA A 140 -40.01 26.17 32.27
CA ALA A 140 -41.34 26.74 32.56
C ALA A 140 -41.26 28.06 33.35
N LYS A 141 -40.09 28.37 33.94
CA LYS A 141 -39.85 29.55 34.78
C LYS A 141 -39.02 30.64 34.10
N ALA A 142 -38.24 30.31 33.08
CA ALA A 142 -37.42 31.28 32.36
C ALA A 142 -38.25 32.26 31.51
N ASP A 143 -37.80 33.52 31.43
CA ASP A 143 -38.41 34.53 30.58
C ASP A 143 -38.33 34.18 29.09
N ALA A 144 -39.38 34.55 28.33
CA ALA A 144 -39.51 34.27 26.90
C ALA A 144 -38.46 34.96 26.00
N SER A 145 -37.58 35.81 26.56
CA SER A 145 -36.41 36.36 25.87
C SER A 145 -35.21 35.40 25.85
N GLY A 146 -35.19 34.37 26.68
CA GLY A 146 -34.09 33.38 26.75
C GLY A 146 -32.76 33.97 27.22
N SER A 147 -32.79 35.09 27.96
CA SER A 147 -31.61 35.87 28.37
C SER A 147 -31.36 35.89 29.87
N GLU A 148 -32.13 35.11 30.63
CA GLU A 148 -32.10 35.06 32.09
C GLU A 148 -31.17 33.94 32.57
N SER A 149 -30.37 34.21 33.60
CA SER A 149 -29.38 33.27 34.15
C SER A 149 -30.00 32.24 35.11
N ILE A 150 -29.31 31.12 35.34
CA ILE A 150 -29.80 30.07 36.26
C ILE A 150 -29.88 30.62 37.69
N THR A 151 -28.92 31.45 38.10
CA THR A 151 -28.87 32.08 39.42
C THR A 151 -30.05 33.03 39.63
N GLU A 152 -30.38 33.86 38.64
CA GLU A 152 -31.53 34.78 38.71
C GLU A 152 -32.85 34.01 38.89
N ILE A 153 -33.02 32.89 38.19
CA ILE A 153 -34.22 32.04 38.32
C ILE A 153 -34.29 31.42 39.71
N ILE A 154 -33.20 30.82 40.23
CA ILE A 154 -33.22 30.24 41.59
C ILE A 154 -33.47 31.34 42.63
N HIS A 155 -32.79 32.49 42.53
CA HIS A 155 -32.98 33.61 43.46
C HIS A 155 -34.43 34.13 43.44
N ARG A 156 -35.05 34.26 42.26
CA ARG A 156 -36.46 34.65 42.13
C ARG A 156 -37.39 33.62 42.78
N GLU A 157 -37.21 32.34 42.48
CA GLU A 157 -38.08 31.28 43.00
C GLU A 157 -37.91 31.08 44.52
N PHE A 158 -36.69 31.21 45.05
CA PHE A 158 -36.38 31.22 46.49
C PHE A 158 -37.01 32.40 47.24
N ASN A 159 -37.13 33.56 46.59
CA ASN A 159 -37.85 34.69 47.16
C ASN A 159 -39.37 34.48 47.13
N ILE A 160 -39.89 33.97 46.01
CA ILE A 160 -41.33 33.66 45.87
C ILE A 160 -41.79 32.59 46.87
N SER A 161 -41.01 31.52 47.09
CA SER A 161 -41.37 30.44 48.03
C SER A 161 -41.45 30.93 49.48
N ARG A 162 -40.63 31.91 49.86
CA ARG A 162 -40.66 32.59 51.17
C ARG A 162 -41.72 33.70 51.28
N GLY A 163 -42.43 34.01 50.19
CA GLY A 163 -43.49 35.03 50.16
C GLY A 163 -43.04 36.44 49.79
N TYR A 164 -41.78 36.64 49.38
CA TYR A 164 -41.26 37.92 48.88
C TYR A 164 -41.62 38.18 47.41
N ALA A 165 -41.25 39.35 46.90
CA ALA A 165 -41.44 39.79 45.53
C ALA A 165 -40.60 38.96 44.54
N SER A 166 -41.06 38.90 43.29
CA SER A 166 -40.28 38.32 42.18
C SER A 166 -39.21 39.27 41.63
N MET A 167 -39.29 40.57 41.93
CA MET A 167 -38.29 41.56 41.55
C MET A 167 -37.16 41.60 42.60
N PRO A 168 -35.90 41.30 42.25
CA PRO A 168 -34.82 41.12 43.23
C PRO A 168 -34.61 42.30 44.20
N TRP A 169 -34.61 43.54 43.70
CA TRP A 169 -34.42 44.73 44.55
C TRP A 169 -35.58 44.97 45.51
N VAL A 170 -36.80 44.60 45.11
CA VAL A 170 -37.99 44.66 45.99
C VAL A 170 -37.88 43.58 47.05
N ALA A 171 -37.52 42.34 46.67
CA ALA A 171 -37.36 41.24 47.60
C ALA A 171 -36.26 41.51 48.64
N GLN A 172 -35.15 42.13 48.24
CA GLN A 172 -34.11 42.56 49.18
C GLN A 172 -34.62 43.63 50.14
N MET A 173 -35.35 44.64 49.65
CA MET A 173 -35.98 45.67 50.50
C MET A 173 -36.98 45.05 51.49
N GLU A 174 -37.80 44.09 51.07
CA GLU A 174 -38.74 43.38 51.96
C GLU A 174 -38.00 42.60 53.07
N GLN A 175 -36.94 41.86 52.73
CA GLN A 175 -36.09 41.15 53.69
C GLN A 175 -35.39 42.10 54.68
N GLU A 176 -34.92 43.26 54.21
CA GLU A 176 -34.34 44.29 55.09
C GLU A 176 -35.38 44.91 56.03
N LEU A 177 -36.63 45.09 55.59
CA LEU A 177 -37.72 45.58 56.44
C LEU A 177 -38.18 44.53 57.47
N GLU A 178 -38.21 43.26 57.09
CA GLU A 178 -38.61 42.16 57.97
C GLU A 178 -37.55 41.87 59.04
N SER A 179 -36.27 41.81 58.66
CA SER A 179 -35.15 41.66 59.62
C SER A 179 -35.03 42.83 60.61
N ARG A 180 -35.51 44.04 60.24
CA ARG A 180 -35.67 45.20 61.13
C ARG A 180 -36.97 45.19 61.94
N GLY A 181 -37.92 44.31 61.63
CA GLY A 181 -39.20 44.18 62.31
C GLY A 181 -40.18 45.34 62.04
N VAL A 182 -40.15 45.92 60.83
CA VAL A 182 -40.98 47.06 60.39
C VAL A 182 -41.76 46.78 59.09
N TYR A 183 -41.73 45.54 58.61
CA TYR A 183 -42.38 45.12 57.37
C TYR A 183 -43.91 45.25 57.44
N ASP A 184 -44.54 44.83 58.54
CA ASP A 184 -45.99 44.94 58.73
C ASP A 184 -46.47 46.40 58.74
N GLU A 185 -45.71 47.31 59.37
CA GLU A 185 -45.97 48.75 59.33
C GLU A 185 -45.85 49.32 57.91
N PHE A 186 -44.84 48.89 57.14
CA PHE A 186 -44.65 49.30 55.74
C PHE A 186 -45.81 48.83 54.85
N VAL A 187 -46.20 47.55 54.95
CA VAL A 187 -47.36 47.00 54.24
C VAL A 187 -48.63 47.76 54.60
N GLY A 188 -48.87 48.01 55.88
CA GLY A 188 -50.02 48.78 56.35
C GLY A 188 -50.06 50.23 55.85
N ALA A 189 -48.90 50.89 55.71
CA ALA A 189 -48.79 52.22 55.11
C ALA A 189 -49.08 52.19 53.60
N ILE A 190 -48.53 51.23 52.85
CA ILE A 190 -48.86 51.04 51.43
C ILE A 190 -50.35 50.79 51.22
N GLU A 191 -50.98 49.92 52.02
CA GLU A 191 -52.40 49.63 51.91
C GLU A 191 -53.26 50.87 52.20
N ALA A 192 -52.87 51.69 53.19
CA ALA A 192 -53.56 52.94 53.51
C ALA A 192 -53.42 54.00 52.40
N ASN A 193 -52.26 54.08 51.75
CA ASN A 193 -51.94 55.08 50.73
C ASN A 193 -52.48 54.69 49.34
N THR A 194 -52.37 53.42 48.96
CA THR A 194 -52.75 52.91 47.62
C THR A 194 -54.15 52.28 47.55
N GLY A 195 -54.67 51.78 48.67
CA GLY A 195 -55.90 50.99 48.71
C GLY A 195 -55.78 49.59 48.08
N LYS A 196 -54.55 49.10 47.85
CA LYS A 196 -54.25 47.75 47.34
C LYS A 196 -53.42 46.97 48.36
N ASP A 197 -53.63 45.66 48.39
CA ASP A 197 -52.75 44.69 49.07
C ASP A 197 -51.32 44.80 48.49
N TRP A 198 -50.31 44.78 49.37
CA TRP A 198 -48.91 44.93 48.95
C TRP A 198 -48.45 43.84 47.97
N THR A 199 -48.94 42.60 48.12
CA THR A 199 -48.61 41.48 47.22
C THR A 199 -49.16 41.67 45.80
N GLU A 200 -50.20 42.50 45.62
CA GLU A 200 -50.64 42.96 44.31
C GLU A 200 -49.88 44.20 43.83
N ALA A 201 -49.61 45.16 44.71
CA ALA A 201 -48.94 46.41 44.37
C ALA A 201 -47.48 46.19 43.90
N ARG A 202 -46.72 45.33 44.59
CA ARG A 202 -45.29 45.06 44.31
C ARG A 202 -45.00 44.43 42.95
N LYS A 203 -46.02 43.88 42.27
CA LYS A 203 -45.89 43.34 40.90
C LYS A 203 -45.57 44.43 39.88
N ASP A 204 -45.99 45.66 40.16
CA ASP A 204 -45.80 46.86 39.34
C ASP A 204 -44.92 47.87 40.09
N ALA A 205 -43.85 47.42 40.79
CA ALA A 205 -43.06 48.25 41.73
C ALA A 205 -42.62 49.62 41.18
N MET A 206 -42.26 49.71 39.89
CA MET A 206 -41.91 50.99 39.24
C MET A 206 -43.05 52.03 39.23
N PHE A 207 -44.32 51.59 39.24
CA PHE A 207 -45.49 52.46 39.23
C PHE A 207 -45.99 52.84 40.63
N VAL A 208 -45.64 52.06 41.66
CA VAL A 208 -45.97 52.34 43.08
C VAL A 208 -44.78 52.91 43.87
N ARG A 209 -43.65 53.19 43.20
CA ARG A 209 -42.43 53.69 43.85
C ARG A 209 -42.65 54.95 44.71
N SER A 210 -43.48 55.90 44.26
CA SER A 210 -43.80 57.09 45.08
C SER A 210 -44.56 56.72 46.36
N ASP A 211 -45.42 55.70 46.31
CA ASP A 211 -46.12 55.21 47.49
C ASP A 211 -45.17 54.43 48.42
N MET A 212 -44.16 53.75 47.87
CA MET A 212 -43.05 53.12 48.64
C MET A 212 -42.19 54.16 49.35
N GLU A 213 -41.85 55.26 48.69
CA GLU A 213 -41.12 56.38 49.27
C GLU A 213 -41.88 56.98 50.47
N THR A 214 -43.19 57.25 50.33
CA THR A 214 -44.04 57.70 51.46
C THR A 214 -44.14 56.64 52.56
N ALA A 215 -44.39 55.37 52.21
CA ALA A 215 -44.59 54.30 53.19
C ALA A 215 -43.33 53.99 54.01
N LEU A 216 -42.12 54.10 53.44
CA LEU A 216 -40.87 53.95 54.19
C LEU A 216 -40.69 55.04 55.26
N VAL A 217 -41.10 56.27 54.98
CA VAL A 217 -41.08 57.41 55.93
C VAL A 217 -42.17 57.29 56.99
N GLU A 218 -43.32 56.69 56.66
CA GLU A 218 -44.40 56.47 57.63
C GLU A 218 -44.15 55.26 58.55
N ALA A 219 -43.54 54.19 58.03
CA ALA A 219 -43.25 52.97 58.77
C ALA A 219 -41.95 53.03 59.60
N THR A 220 -40.94 53.76 59.12
CA THR A 220 -39.63 53.84 59.78
C THR A 220 -39.33 55.26 60.24
N ASN A 221 -38.62 55.41 61.37
CA ASN A 221 -38.10 56.71 61.81
C ASN A 221 -36.64 56.90 61.33
N GLU A 222 -36.24 56.23 60.24
CA GLU A 222 -34.86 56.19 59.74
C GLU A 222 -34.60 57.15 58.56
N PHE A 223 -35.66 57.60 57.88
CA PHE A 223 -35.60 58.58 56.79
C PHE A 223 -36.20 59.92 57.27
N ASP A 224 -35.52 61.05 57.05
CA ASP A 224 -36.02 62.36 57.47
C ASP A 224 -37.15 62.87 56.53
N ASP A 225 -37.13 62.45 55.25
CA ASP A 225 -38.17 62.74 54.24
C ASP A 225 -38.17 61.72 53.06
N GLU A 226 -39.09 61.93 52.10
CA GLU A 226 -39.24 61.09 50.90
C GLU A 226 -38.01 61.13 49.96
N GLU A 227 -37.18 62.18 50.00
CA GLU A 227 -35.96 62.29 49.18
C GLU A 227 -34.79 61.47 49.79
N ASP A 228 -34.80 61.26 51.11
CA ASP A 228 -33.96 60.25 51.77
C ASP A 228 -34.41 58.82 51.46
N ALA A 229 -35.72 58.54 51.53
CA ALA A 229 -36.27 57.22 51.21
C ALA A 229 -36.08 56.84 49.72
N ALA A 230 -36.27 57.80 48.80
CA ALA A 230 -36.02 57.61 47.37
C ALA A 230 -34.55 57.25 47.08
N ARG A 231 -33.60 57.90 47.79
CA ARG A 231 -32.17 57.58 47.68
C ARG A 231 -31.84 56.18 48.21
N ALA A 232 -32.49 55.75 49.28
CA ALA A 232 -32.32 54.38 49.78
C ALA A 232 -32.89 53.33 48.81
N ILE A 233 -34.03 53.61 48.15
CA ILE A 233 -34.58 52.76 47.09
C ILE A 233 -33.62 52.71 45.88
N ASP A 234 -33.07 53.84 45.44
CA ASP A 234 -32.06 53.88 44.36
C ASP A 234 -30.79 53.11 44.75
N ASP A 235 -30.27 53.30 45.97
CA ASP A 235 -29.09 52.59 46.48
C ASP A 235 -29.32 51.06 46.54
N VAL A 236 -30.52 50.58 46.91
CA VAL A 236 -30.85 49.14 46.81
C VAL A 236 -30.94 48.73 45.34
N GLN A 237 -31.73 49.45 44.53
CA GLN A 237 -32.00 49.13 43.13
C GLN A 237 -30.72 49.05 42.27
N ASP A 238 -29.74 49.94 42.49
CA ASP A 238 -28.49 49.98 41.73
C ASP A 238 -27.41 49.01 42.25
N ASN A 239 -27.51 48.51 43.49
CA ASN A 239 -26.48 47.65 44.12
C ASN A 239 -26.90 46.19 44.35
N VAL A 240 -28.14 45.78 44.04
CA VAL A 240 -28.57 44.37 44.12
C VAL A 240 -27.74 43.51 43.15
N LEU A 241 -26.88 42.67 43.72
CA LEU A 241 -25.95 41.82 42.98
C LEU A 241 -26.32 40.34 43.13
N ILE A 242 -26.90 39.77 42.08
CA ILE A 242 -27.27 38.35 42.03
C ILE A 242 -26.13 37.59 41.36
N ASN A 243 -25.51 36.68 42.09
CA ASN A 243 -24.54 35.72 41.56
C ASN A 243 -24.55 34.45 42.45
N ALA A 244 -23.95 33.36 41.97
CA ALA A 244 -23.91 32.08 42.68
C ALA A 244 -23.44 32.21 44.15
N SER A 245 -22.52 33.12 44.44
CA SER A 245 -21.97 33.35 45.77
C SER A 245 -22.94 34.08 46.70
N THR A 246 -23.66 35.11 46.22
CA THR A 246 -24.68 35.80 47.04
C THR A 246 -25.91 34.92 47.25
N LEU A 247 -26.37 34.21 46.21
CA LEU A 247 -27.43 33.22 46.32
C LEU A 247 -27.12 32.13 47.37
N ALA A 248 -25.87 31.66 47.42
CA ALA A 248 -25.43 30.70 48.42
C ALA A 248 -25.40 31.28 49.84
N GLU A 249 -25.08 32.57 50.00
CA GLU A 249 -25.19 33.28 51.28
C GLU A 249 -26.65 33.40 51.73
N ASP A 250 -27.54 33.91 50.87
CA ASP A 250 -28.95 34.15 51.22
C ASP A 250 -29.68 32.86 51.67
N ILE A 251 -29.40 31.72 51.00
CA ILE A 251 -29.97 30.42 51.37
C ILE A 251 -29.34 29.90 52.67
N VAL A 252 -28.03 30.05 52.87
CA VAL A 252 -27.37 29.59 54.10
C VAL A 252 -27.82 30.39 55.30
N ASP A 253 -27.85 31.72 55.21
CA ASP A 253 -28.31 32.60 56.29
C ASP A 253 -29.77 32.30 56.68
N TYR A 254 -30.63 32.02 55.69
CA TYR A 254 -31.99 31.54 55.93
C TYR A 254 -32.03 30.21 56.69
N VAL A 255 -31.21 29.22 56.29
CA VAL A 255 -31.12 27.94 57.00
C VAL A 255 -30.58 28.12 58.42
N GLU A 256 -29.55 28.95 58.63
CA GLU A 256 -29.01 29.20 59.97
C GLU A 256 -30.00 29.95 60.87
N GLN A 257 -30.83 30.84 60.32
CA GLN A 257 -31.94 31.45 61.03
C GLN A 257 -32.99 30.41 61.43
N ARG A 258 -33.41 29.53 60.51
CA ARG A 258 -34.38 28.45 60.79
C ARG A 258 -33.86 27.46 61.85
N GLU A 259 -32.57 27.09 61.82
CA GLU A 259 -31.92 26.30 62.88
C GLU A 259 -31.94 27.02 64.24
N ALA A 260 -31.73 28.35 64.26
CA ALA A 260 -31.77 29.16 65.48
C ALA A 260 -33.18 29.33 66.06
N GLU A 261 -34.22 29.34 65.21
CA GLU A 261 -35.63 29.48 65.60
C GLU A 261 -36.25 28.16 66.10
N THR A 262 -35.97 27.03 65.42
CA THR A 262 -36.51 25.71 65.77
C THR A 262 -35.68 24.99 66.83
N GLY A 263 -34.35 25.09 66.73
CA GLY A 263 -33.40 24.25 67.47
C GLY A 263 -33.14 22.88 66.82
N ASP A 264 -33.73 22.60 65.65
CA ASP A 264 -33.51 21.39 64.86
C ASP A 264 -32.46 21.66 63.76
N ASN A 265 -31.76 20.62 63.27
CA ASN A 265 -30.84 20.79 62.13
C ASN A 265 -31.65 21.01 60.86
N CYS A 266 -31.37 22.04 60.08
CA CYS A 266 -32.17 22.35 58.88
C CYS A 266 -31.39 22.05 57.60
N ARG A 267 -32.09 21.58 56.55
CA ARG A 267 -31.49 21.30 55.24
C ARG A 267 -32.32 21.92 54.13
N TYR A 268 -31.67 22.56 53.16
CA TYR A 268 -32.34 23.19 52.02
C TYR A 268 -31.96 22.49 50.72
N PHE A 269 -32.96 22.12 49.93
CA PHE A 269 -32.77 21.44 48.65
C PHE A 269 -33.29 22.31 47.52
N VAL A 270 -32.43 22.62 46.54
CA VAL A 270 -32.81 23.28 45.29
C VAL A 270 -32.83 22.22 44.19
N PHE A 271 -34.01 21.88 43.67
CA PHE A 271 -34.24 20.78 42.73
C PHE A 271 -34.79 21.32 41.40
N ILE A 272 -33.98 21.23 40.34
CA ILE A 272 -34.23 21.87 39.04
C ILE A 272 -34.44 20.81 37.95
N ASP A 273 -35.65 20.77 37.38
CA ASP A 273 -36.01 19.81 36.34
C ASP A 273 -35.70 20.32 34.93
N GLU A 274 -35.21 19.43 34.07
CA GLU A 274 -34.87 19.65 32.65
C GLU A 274 -33.72 20.66 32.38
N ILE A 275 -32.68 20.67 33.23
CA ILE A 275 -31.57 21.62 33.13
C ILE A 275 -30.85 21.56 31.77
N SER A 276 -30.71 20.35 31.20
CA SER A 276 -30.03 20.15 29.91
C SER A 276 -30.77 20.79 28.72
N GLN A 277 -32.12 20.85 28.78
CA GLN A 277 -32.91 21.48 27.71
C GLN A 277 -32.81 23.01 27.75
N PHE A 278 -32.61 23.59 28.94
CA PHE A 278 -32.42 25.02 29.11
C PHE A 278 -31.00 25.48 28.74
N ILE A 279 -29.98 24.70 29.09
CA ILE A 279 -28.59 24.96 28.68
C ILE A 279 -28.45 24.86 27.15
N GLY A 280 -29.02 23.82 26.52
CA GLY A 280 -28.96 23.63 25.08
C GLY A 280 -27.52 23.56 24.56
N ASP A 281 -27.10 24.58 23.82
CA ASP A 281 -25.74 24.73 23.28
C ASP A 281 -24.90 25.80 24.01
N ASP A 282 -25.41 26.42 25.09
CA ASP A 282 -24.75 27.54 25.77
C ASP A 282 -23.83 27.09 26.93
N GLY A 283 -22.53 27.07 26.63
CA GLY A 283 -21.49 26.76 27.62
C GLY A 283 -21.39 27.76 28.79
N GLN A 284 -21.95 28.97 28.71
CA GLN A 284 -21.96 29.90 29.84
C GLN A 284 -22.92 29.45 30.94
N LEU A 285 -24.11 28.98 30.57
CA LEU A 285 -25.09 28.43 31.53
C LEU A 285 -24.57 27.14 32.20
N LEU A 286 -23.79 26.33 31.47
CA LEU A 286 -23.14 25.15 32.03
C LEU A 286 -22.08 25.52 33.10
N LEU A 287 -21.26 26.55 32.86
CA LEU A 287 -20.30 27.09 33.83
C LEU A 287 -20.97 27.80 35.02
N GLU A 288 -22.13 28.42 34.78
CA GLU A 288 -22.93 29.01 35.85
C GLU A 288 -23.47 27.91 36.80
N LEU A 289 -24.03 26.84 36.27
CA LEU A 289 -24.47 25.68 37.06
C LEU A 289 -23.33 25.09 37.90
N GLN A 290 -22.13 25.01 37.33
CA GLN A 290 -20.92 24.60 38.06
C GLN A 290 -20.61 25.55 39.22
N SER A 291 -20.73 26.86 39.01
CA SER A 291 -20.47 27.88 40.03
C SER A 291 -21.47 27.80 41.19
N ILE A 292 -22.74 27.54 40.90
CA ILE A 292 -23.79 27.40 41.92
C ILE A 292 -23.52 26.19 42.84
N VAL A 293 -23.20 25.01 42.28
CA VAL A 293 -22.91 23.82 43.10
C VAL A 293 -21.61 23.96 43.91
N GLU A 294 -20.59 24.63 43.36
CA GLU A 294 -19.33 24.91 44.08
C GLU A 294 -19.57 25.87 45.27
N GLU A 295 -20.31 26.96 45.08
CA GLU A 295 -20.63 27.92 46.15
C GLU A 295 -21.57 27.31 47.22
N PHE A 296 -22.56 26.50 46.82
CA PHE A 296 -23.44 25.77 47.75
C PHE A 296 -22.64 24.79 48.61
N GLY A 297 -21.68 24.06 48.02
CA GLY A 297 -20.78 23.18 48.77
C GLY A 297 -19.89 23.96 49.73
N GLN A 298 -19.22 25.01 49.25
CA GLN A 298 -18.24 25.78 50.01
C GLN A 298 -18.84 26.55 51.19
N LYS A 299 -20.01 27.17 51.00
CA LYS A 299 -20.69 27.97 52.04
C LYS A 299 -21.64 27.11 52.88
N GLY A 300 -22.49 26.32 52.23
CA GLY A 300 -23.49 25.48 52.90
C GLY A 300 -22.90 24.28 53.63
N LYS A 301 -21.78 23.71 53.18
CA LYS A 301 -21.05 22.63 53.87
C LYS A 301 -21.90 21.41 54.24
N GLY A 302 -22.86 21.07 53.39
CA GLY A 302 -23.85 20.01 53.63
C GLY A 302 -25.19 20.51 54.19
N LYS A 303 -25.38 21.82 54.40
CA LYS A 303 -26.69 22.43 54.72
C LYS A 303 -27.58 22.66 53.50
N VAL A 304 -26.97 22.93 52.33
CA VAL A 304 -27.66 23.26 51.08
C VAL A 304 -27.25 22.27 50.00
N PHE A 305 -28.21 21.72 49.27
CA PHE A 305 -28.02 20.75 48.20
C PHE A 305 -28.59 21.26 46.87
N LEU A 306 -27.93 20.92 45.76
CA LEU A 306 -28.41 21.20 44.40
C LEU A 306 -28.67 19.88 43.66
N GLY A 307 -29.94 19.61 43.36
CA GLY A 307 -30.36 18.50 42.52
C GLY A 307 -30.78 18.97 41.13
N VAL A 308 -30.33 18.29 40.08
CA VAL A 308 -30.75 18.60 38.71
C VAL A 308 -31.11 17.34 37.92
N THR A 309 -32.04 17.47 36.97
CA THR A 309 -32.34 16.41 36.00
C THR A 309 -31.85 16.76 34.60
N SER A 310 -31.24 15.78 33.91
CA SER A 310 -30.74 15.92 32.54
C SER A 310 -31.14 14.72 31.67
N GLN A 311 -31.18 14.92 30.35
CA GLN A 311 -31.32 13.80 29.42
C GLN A 311 -29.95 13.16 29.15
N GLU A 312 -29.87 11.82 29.15
CA GLU A 312 -28.74 11.13 28.53
C GLU A 312 -28.79 11.30 27.02
N GLN A 313 -27.95 12.18 26.47
CA GLN A 313 -27.58 12.20 25.05
C GLN A 313 -26.06 12.09 24.88
N LEU A 314 -25.47 11.00 25.38
CA LEU A 314 -24.11 10.60 25.04
C LEU A 314 -24.14 9.29 24.24
N GLN A 315 -23.32 9.23 23.17
CA GLN A 315 -23.17 8.13 22.21
C GLN A 315 -24.20 8.05 21.04
N GLN A 316 -24.31 9.11 20.23
CA GLN A 316 -24.55 8.92 18.78
C GLN A 316 -23.37 9.42 17.95
N LEU A 317 -22.90 8.53 17.06
CA LEU A 317 -21.61 8.60 16.38
C LEU A 317 -21.55 9.69 15.28
N ILE A 318 -21.14 10.91 15.64
CA ILE A 318 -20.79 11.96 14.67
C ILE A 318 -19.35 12.44 14.91
N PRO A 319 -18.44 12.32 13.93
CA PRO A 319 -17.09 12.88 14.03
C PRO A 319 -17.12 14.41 14.09
N GLY A 320 -17.00 14.97 15.30
CA GLY A 320 -17.02 16.42 15.55
C GLY A 320 -17.44 16.80 16.98
N VAL A 321 -18.01 15.89 17.76
CA VAL A 321 -18.61 16.16 19.09
C VAL A 321 -17.58 16.19 20.24
N LEU A 322 -16.38 15.63 20.02
CA LEU A 322 -15.34 15.38 21.04
C LEU A 322 -14.85 16.59 21.87
N GLU A 323 -15.01 17.84 21.39
CA GLU A 323 -14.63 19.03 22.18
C GLU A 323 -15.70 19.44 23.20
N LYS A 324 -16.99 19.22 22.91
CA LYS A 324 -18.10 19.53 23.84
C LYS A 324 -18.22 18.54 24.99
N GLU A 325 -18.04 17.24 24.71
CA GLU A 325 -18.06 16.16 25.71
C GLU A 325 -17.06 16.42 26.86
N ALA A 326 -15.94 17.08 26.56
CA ALA A 326 -14.89 17.42 27.51
C ALA A 326 -15.20 18.63 28.41
N GLU A 327 -16.27 19.39 28.16
CA GLU A 327 -16.75 20.47 29.04
C GLU A 327 -17.94 20.01 29.88
N GLU A 328 -18.91 19.32 29.27
CA GLU A 328 -20.02 18.69 29.99
C GLU A 328 -19.54 17.73 31.08
N SER A 329 -18.57 16.87 30.77
CA SER A 329 -18.00 15.93 31.75
C SER A 329 -17.36 16.63 32.97
N LYS A 330 -16.83 17.85 32.83
CA LYS A 330 -16.22 18.59 33.96
C LYS A 330 -17.25 19.12 34.94
N VAL A 331 -18.41 19.54 34.44
CA VAL A 331 -19.50 20.04 35.29
C VAL A 331 -20.20 18.88 35.97
N ILE A 332 -20.42 17.77 35.27
CA ILE A 332 -20.93 16.51 35.85
C ILE A 332 -19.99 15.98 36.96
N ASP A 333 -18.67 16.22 36.86
CA ASP A 333 -17.68 15.94 37.91
C ASP A 333 -17.80 16.80 39.18
N ARG A 334 -18.73 17.77 39.24
CA ARG A 334 -19.15 18.47 40.47
C ARG A 334 -20.40 17.90 41.13
N PHE A 335 -21.03 16.89 40.52
CA PHE A 335 -22.16 16.18 41.09
C PHE A 335 -21.69 14.76 41.49
N PRO A 336 -21.28 14.57 42.76
CA PRO A 336 -20.78 13.28 43.23
C PRO A 336 -21.90 12.24 43.37
N HIS A 337 -23.14 12.66 43.65
CA HIS A 337 -24.29 11.78 43.79
C HIS A 337 -25.03 11.66 42.46
N ARG A 338 -24.76 10.60 41.69
CA ARG A 338 -25.31 10.40 40.34
C ARG A 338 -26.33 9.27 40.31
N PHE A 339 -27.50 9.56 39.78
CA PHE A 339 -28.66 8.65 39.73
C PHE A 339 -29.09 8.43 38.29
N ASP A 340 -28.45 7.47 37.62
CA ASP A 340 -28.77 7.12 36.24
C ASP A 340 -30.04 6.24 36.22
N LEU A 341 -31.13 6.79 35.67
CA LEU A 341 -32.43 6.11 35.61
C LEU A 341 -32.61 5.37 34.27
N THR A 342 -32.58 4.05 34.35
CA THR A 342 -32.76 3.14 33.21
C THR A 342 -34.19 2.59 33.16
N SER A 343 -34.64 2.07 32.00
CA SER A 343 -35.98 1.44 31.88
C SER A 343 -36.05 0.03 32.51
N GLU A 344 -35.17 -0.27 33.46
CA GLU A 344 -35.08 -1.61 34.05
C GLU A 344 -36.25 -1.87 35.02
N ASN A 345 -36.87 -3.04 34.88
CA ASN A 345 -38.05 -3.48 35.65
C ASN A 345 -39.37 -2.79 35.27
N LEU A 346 -39.49 -2.30 34.03
CA LEU A 346 -40.75 -1.87 33.41
C LEU A 346 -41.93 -2.84 33.66
N ASP A 347 -41.67 -4.13 33.60
CA ASP A 347 -42.65 -5.18 33.86
C ASP A 347 -43.11 -5.21 35.34
N LYS A 348 -42.25 -4.87 36.31
CA LYS A 348 -42.67 -4.63 37.70
C LYS A 348 -43.60 -3.42 37.76
N VAL A 349 -43.22 -2.29 37.16
CA VAL A 349 -44.04 -1.07 37.16
C VAL A 349 -45.43 -1.32 36.58
N VAL A 350 -45.54 -2.01 35.44
CA VAL A 350 -46.83 -2.34 34.81
C VAL A 350 -47.64 -3.34 35.65
N ARG A 351 -47.00 -4.41 36.16
CA ARG A 351 -47.67 -5.39 37.02
C ARG A 351 -48.26 -4.71 38.26
N ASP A 352 -47.45 -3.95 38.98
CA ASP A 352 -47.87 -3.43 40.29
C ASP A 352 -48.81 -2.21 40.15
N ARG A 353 -48.59 -1.36 39.13
CA ARG A 353 -49.39 -0.15 38.92
C ARG A 353 -50.71 -0.41 38.18
N VAL A 354 -50.70 -1.28 37.17
CA VAL A 354 -51.87 -1.54 36.29
C VAL A 354 -52.50 -2.89 36.60
N LEU A 355 -51.70 -3.96 36.65
CA LEU A 355 -52.22 -5.34 36.66
C LEU A 355 -52.45 -5.91 38.07
N SER A 356 -52.08 -5.20 39.15
CA SER A 356 -52.25 -5.64 40.55
C SER A 356 -53.61 -6.30 40.80
N LYS A 357 -53.61 -7.52 41.35
CA LYS A 357 -54.85 -8.31 41.56
C LYS A 357 -55.43 -8.11 42.95
N LYS A 358 -56.76 -8.05 43.05
CA LYS A 358 -57.47 -8.24 44.33
C LYS A 358 -57.15 -9.62 44.89
N GLY A 359 -56.87 -9.69 46.20
CA GLY A 359 -56.44 -10.93 46.87
C GLY A 359 -57.41 -12.11 46.70
N GLU A 360 -58.71 -11.85 46.61
CA GLU A 360 -59.74 -12.88 46.41
C GLU A 360 -59.70 -13.55 45.01
N PHE A 361 -59.23 -12.84 43.98
CA PHE A 361 -59.16 -13.35 42.61
C PHE A 361 -57.84 -14.09 42.28
N ARG A 362 -56.78 -13.91 43.07
CA ARG A 362 -55.51 -14.65 42.89
C ARG A 362 -55.70 -16.18 42.96
N GLY A 363 -56.66 -16.64 43.77
CA GLY A 363 -57.08 -18.05 43.82
C GLY A 363 -57.66 -18.52 42.49
N THR A 364 -58.68 -17.82 41.98
CA THR A 364 -59.36 -18.13 40.71
C THR A 364 -58.40 -18.16 39.51
N LEU A 365 -57.48 -17.17 39.42
CA LEU A 365 -56.47 -17.14 38.36
C LEU A 365 -55.45 -18.28 38.47
N GLY A 366 -55.12 -18.70 39.70
CA GLY A 366 -54.32 -19.89 39.94
C GLY A 366 -55.01 -21.17 39.47
N ASP A 367 -56.30 -21.34 39.79
CA ASP A 367 -57.09 -22.48 39.31
C ASP A 367 -57.25 -22.48 37.79
N LEU A 368 -57.29 -21.30 37.16
CA LEU A 368 -57.32 -21.14 35.70
C LEU A 368 -56.00 -21.56 35.04
N TYR A 369 -54.85 -21.22 35.63
CA TYR A 369 -53.54 -21.72 35.22
C TYR A 369 -53.46 -23.24 35.40
N ASP A 370 -53.84 -23.77 36.56
CA ASP A 370 -53.72 -25.21 36.88
C ASP A 370 -54.57 -26.09 35.93
N GLN A 371 -55.63 -25.53 35.34
CA GLN A 371 -56.43 -26.17 34.28
C GLN A 371 -55.77 -26.18 32.89
N HIS A 372 -54.91 -25.20 32.59
CA HIS A 372 -54.36 -24.96 31.25
C HIS A 372 -52.83 -25.08 31.15
N GLU A 373 -52.12 -25.38 32.26
CA GLU A 373 -50.65 -25.49 32.35
C GLU A 373 -50.02 -26.27 31.19
N GLY A 374 -50.58 -27.43 30.83
CA GLY A 374 -50.08 -28.29 29.76
C GLY A 374 -50.20 -27.70 28.35
N ILE A 375 -51.09 -26.74 28.12
CA ILE A 375 -51.21 -26.00 26.85
C ILE A 375 -50.36 -24.73 26.91
N LEU A 376 -50.44 -23.97 28.02
CA LEU A 376 -49.63 -22.78 28.26
C LEU A 376 -48.13 -23.04 28.06
N SER A 377 -47.60 -24.09 28.67
CA SER A 377 -46.20 -24.49 28.55
C SER A 377 -45.77 -25.01 27.16
N ALA A 378 -46.73 -25.44 26.33
CA ALA A 378 -46.47 -26.11 25.05
C ALA A 378 -46.81 -25.28 23.80
N ARG A 379 -47.61 -24.21 23.93
CA ARG A 379 -48.19 -23.45 22.80
C ARG A 379 -48.25 -21.93 22.96
N TYR A 380 -48.01 -21.40 24.16
CA TYR A 380 -48.04 -19.96 24.40
C TYR A 380 -46.63 -19.40 24.62
N LYS A 381 -45.64 -19.93 23.88
CA LYS A 381 -44.24 -19.55 23.97
C LYS A 381 -43.71 -19.21 22.58
N LEU A 382 -43.22 -17.98 22.41
CA LEU A 382 -42.47 -17.59 21.21
C LEU A 382 -41.13 -18.33 21.15
N ASP A 383 -40.74 -18.77 19.96
CA ASP A 383 -39.36 -19.15 19.65
C ASP A 383 -38.53 -17.86 19.52
N SER A 384 -37.40 -17.81 20.22
CA SER A 384 -36.61 -16.60 20.42
C SER A 384 -35.15 -16.94 20.73
N SER A 385 -34.21 -16.13 20.24
CA SER A 385 -32.78 -16.30 20.60
C SER A 385 -32.46 -15.75 22.00
N GLN A 386 -33.30 -14.86 22.54
CA GLN A 386 -33.25 -14.39 23.92
C GLN A 386 -34.12 -15.22 24.87
N SER A 387 -33.86 -15.11 26.19
CA SER A 387 -34.59 -15.81 27.24
C SER A 387 -35.79 -15.00 27.75
N LEU A 388 -36.99 -15.34 27.29
CA LEU A 388 -38.27 -14.79 27.77
C LEU A 388 -38.69 -15.37 29.14
N LYS A 389 -39.48 -14.61 29.93
CA LYS A 389 -40.01 -15.08 31.21
C LYS A 389 -40.94 -16.29 31.03
N PRO A 390 -40.77 -17.37 31.82
CA PRO A 390 -41.61 -18.55 31.73
C PRO A 390 -43.02 -18.27 32.25
N ILE A 391 -44.01 -18.87 31.59
CA ILE A 391 -45.39 -18.93 32.07
C ILE A 391 -45.48 -19.97 33.19
N ASN A 392 -45.17 -19.55 34.41
CA ASN A 392 -45.44 -20.30 35.63
C ASN A 392 -46.69 -19.72 36.33
N ARG A 393 -47.19 -20.42 37.35
CA ARG A 393 -48.42 -20.06 38.08
C ARG A 393 -48.41 -18.64 38.66
N GLU A 394 -47.26 -18.19 39.16
CA GLU A 394 -47.11 -16.88 39.81
C GLU A 394 -47.09 -15.75 38.77
N ASN A 395 -46.16 -15.84 37.80
CA ASN A 395 -46.06 -14.90 36.68
C ASN A 395 -47.38 -14.81 35.89
N PHE A 396 -48.10 -15.92 35.72
CA PHE A 396 -49.41 -15.91 35.07
C PHE A 396 -50.44 -15.08 35.85
N ILE A 397 -50.55 -15.29 37.17
CA ILE A 397 -51.49 -14.53 38.01
C ILE A 397 -51.19 -13.03 37.97
N ASP A 398 -49.90 -12.66 37.98
CA ASP A 398 -49.48 -11.25 38.02
C ASP A 398 -49.64 -10.54 36.68
N CYS A 399 -49.44 -11.24 35.55
CA CYS A 399 -49.56 -10.66 34.21
C CYS A 399 -50.99 -10.73 33.62
N TYR A 400 -51.81 -11.73 33.97
CA TYR A 400 -53.11 -11.98 33.32
C TYR A 400 -53.99 -10.71 33.19
N PRO A 401 -54.64 -10.42 32.05
CA PRO A 401 -54.78 -11.24 30.84
C PRO A 401 -53.61 -11.12 29.85
N PHE A 402 -52.52 -10.43 30.21
CA PHE A 402 -51.26 -10.55 29.48
C PHE A 402 -50.53 -11.83 29.86
N LEU A 403 -49.73 -12.35 28.93
CA LEU A 403 -48.80 -13.44 29.19
C LEU A 403 -47.41 -12.87 29.57
N PRO A 404 -46.63 -13.53 30.44
CA PRO A 404 -45.35 -13.02 30.92
C PRO A 404 -44.39 -12.52 29.83
N TYR A 405 -44.28 -13.24 28.70
CA TYR A 405 -43.41 -12.83 27.60
C TYR A 405 -43.86 -11.52 26.93
N GLN A 406 -45.14 -11.16 26.99
CA GLN A 406 -45.66 -9.94 26.36
C GLN A 406 -45.09 -8.69 27.05
N LEU A 407 -44.99 -8.72 28.38
CA LEU A 407 -44.38 -7.63 29.15
C LEU A 407 -42.86 -7.54 28.98
N ASP A 408 -42.20 -8.60 28.49
CA ASP A 408 -40.78 -8.57 28.10
C ASP A 408 -40.58 -7.96 26.71
N ILE A 409 -41.45 -8.29 25.73
CA ILE A 409 -41.27 -7.85 24.33
C ILE A 409 -41.77 -6.43 24.06
N LEU A 410 -42.88 -6.00 24.68
CA LEU A 410 -43.50 -4.70 24.39
C LEU A 410 -42.57 -3.49 24.62
N PRO A 411 -41.75 -3.43 25.70
CA PRO A 411 -40.73 -2.37 25.86
C PRO A 411 -39.80 -2.23 24.66
N GLU A 412 -39.28 -3.34 24.14
CA GLU A 412 -38.34 -3.33 23.02
C GLU A 412 -39.02 -2.98 21.69
N MET A 413 -40.27 -3.42 21.50
CA MET A 413 -41.08 -3.09 20.32
C MET A 413 -41.35 -1.59 20.22
N PHE A 414 -41.78 -0.96 21.32
CA PHE A 414 -41.99 0.50 21.34
C PHE A 414 -40.68 1.26 21.16
N LYS A 415 -39.58 0.80 21.77
CA LYS A 415 -38.24 1.37 21.58
C LYS A 415 -37.73 1.26 20.14
N ALA A 416 -38.09 0.20 19.42
CA ALA A 416 -37.75 0.03 18.01
C ALA A 416 -38.59 0.95 17.11
N LEU A 417 -39.91 1.02 17.33
CA LEU A 417 -40.82 1.90 16.59
C LEU A 417 -40.50 3.40 16.78
N GLY A 418 -40.16 3.80 18.00
CA GLY A 418 -39.86 5.20 18.34
C GLY A 418 -38.61 5.80 17.69
N LYS A 419 -37.81 5.00 16.97
CA LYS A 419 -36.67 5.51 16.18
C LYS A 419 -37.06 6.20 14.87
N GLY A 420 -38.32 6.08 14.44
CA GLY A 420 -38.81 6.60 13.16
C GLY A 420 -39.88 7.70 13.24
N SER A 421 -40.22 8.17 14.45
CA SER A 421 -41.32 9.11 14.72
C SER A 421 -40.82 10.30 15.55
N ASP A 422 -41.33 11.51 15.31
CA ASP A 422 -41.07 12.70 16.15
C ASP A 422 -41.44 12.44 17.63
N ASP A 423 -40.43 12.19 18.48
CA ASP A 423 -40.36 12.13 19.96
C ASP A 423 -41.42 11.39 20.79
N GLN A 424 -42.58 11.00 20.25
CA GLN A 424 -43.74 10.60 21.05
C GLN A 424 -43.61 9.21 21.70
N LEU A 425 -42.93 8.26 21.05
CA LEU A 425 -42.70 6.90 21.57
C LEU A 425 -41.42 6.76 22.41
N ALA A 426 -40.61 7.82 22.58
CA ALA A 426 -39.33 7.75 23.29
C ALA A 426 -39.49 7.41 24.79
N GLY A 427 -40.67 7.69 25.38
CA GLY A 427 -41.02 7.32 26.75
C GLY A 427 -41.60 5.90 26.86
N SER A 428 -40.73 4.89 26.88
CA SER A 428 -41.12 3.46 26.93
C SER A 428 -42.08 3.11 28.07
N GLU A 429 -41.89 3.68 29.26
CA GLU A 429 -42.70 3.36 30.44
C GLU A 429 -44.13 3.89 30.37
N ARG A 430 -44.27 5.15 29.94
CA ARG A 430 -45.55 5.85 29.84
C ARG A 430 -46.40 5.20 28.75
N THR A 431 -45.80 4.97 27.58
CA THR A 431 -46.42 4.24 26.46
C THR A 431 -46.89 2.86 26.88
N LEU A 432 -46.05 2.09 27.58
CA LEU A 432 -46.42 0.73 28.01
C LEU A 432 -47.56 0.73 29.04
N ILE A 433 -47.55 1.64 30.02
CA ILE A 433 -48.65 1.79 30.99
C ILE A 433 -49.94 2.19 30.26
N ASP A 434 -49.88 3.20 29.40
CA ASP A 434 -51.03 3.70 28.64
C ASP A 434 -51.64 2.61 27.75
N VAL A 435 -50.84 1.94 26.92
CA VAL A 435 -51.31 0.89 26.01
C VAL A 435 -51.85 -0.31 26.79
N THR A 436 -51.16 -0.75 27.85
CA THR A 436 -51.67 -1.80 28.74
C THR A 436 -53.02 -1.41 29.35
N GLN A 437 -53.17 -0.14 29.78
CA GLN A 437 -54.41 0.33 30.38
C GLN A 437 -55.53 0.49 29.35
N SER A 438 -55.24 0.90 28.12
CA SER A 438 -56.25 1.12 27.07
C SER A 438 -56.83 -0.18 26.53
N VAL A 439 -56.00 -1.19 26.19
CA VAL A 439 -56.49 -2.53 25.80
C VAL A 439 -57.41 -3.14 26.86
N LEU A 440 -57.14 -2.87 28.15
CA LEU A 440 -57.94 -3.36 29.27
C LEU A 440 -59.12 -2.45 29.66
N LYS A 441 -59.23 -1.25 29.07
CA LYS A 441 -60.37 -0.32 29.25
C LYS A 441 -61.40 -0.41 28.14
N ASP A 442 -60.99 -0.78 26.94
CA ASP A 442 -61.87 -0.76 25.78
C ASP A 442 -62.96 -1.84 25.91
N GLU A 443 -64.21 -1.40 25.74
CA GLU A 443 -65.41 -2.24 25.71
C GLU A 443 -65.43 -3.12 24.45
N ASP A 444 -64.76 -2.71 23.37
CA ASP A 444 -64.57 -3.49 22.14
C ASP A 444 -63.37 -4.47 22.23
N HIS A 445 -62.57 -4.43 23.31
CA HIS A 445 -61.47 -5.38 23.59
C HIS A 445 -61.80 -6.34 24.74
N LEU A 446 -61.27 -6.10 25.95
CA LEU A 446 -61.23 -7.08 27.05
C LEU A 446 -61.95 -6.62 28.34
N TYR A 447 -62.58 -5.45 28.36
CA TYR A 447 -63.15 -4.91 29.59
C TYR A 447 -64.29 -5.78 30.17
N ASP A 448 -65.22 -6.20 29.31
CA ASP A 448 -66.40 -6.98 29.67
C ASP A 448 -66.23 -8.51 29.47
N ASP A 449 -65.07 -8.95 28.97
CA ASP A 449 -64.79 -10.36 28.64
C ASP A 449 -64.68 -11.28 29.87
N GLU A 450 -64.98 -12.56 29.67
CA GLU A 450 -64.91 -13.61 30.69
C GLU A 450 -63.46 -14.02 31.02
N LEU A 451 -63.25 -14.57 32.23
CA LEU A 451 -61.97 -15.17 32.60
C LEU A 451 -61.60 -16.34 31.67
N GLY A 452 -60.50 -16.18 30.94
CA GLY A 452 -60.04 -17.08 29.88
C GLY A 452 -59.55 -16.34 28.64
N ALA A 453 -60.03 -15.10 28.41
CA ALA A 453 -59.58 -14.25 27.32
C ALA A 453 -58.17 -13.65 27.59
N LEU A 454 -57.44 -13.38 26.50
CA LEU A 454 -56.03 -12.97 26.50
C LEU A 454 -55.81 -11.77 25.59
N VAL A 455 -54.82 -10.94 25.94
CA VAL A 455 -54.36 -9.85 25.08
C VAL A 455 -53.60 -10.40 23.87
N THR A 456 -53.92 -9.92 22.68
CA THR A 456 -53.19 -10.24 21.45
C THR A 456 -52.42 -9.03 20.93
N LEU A 457 -51.37 -9.27 20.13
CA LEU A 457 -50.58 -8.16 19.55
C LEU A 457 -51.37 -7.31 18.55
N ASP A 458 -52.44 -7.83 17.96
CA ASP A 458 -53.27 -7.03 17.05
C ASP A 458 -54.17 -6.01 17.78
N MET A 459 -54.52 -6.23 19.05
CA MET A 459 -55.14 -5.21 19.92
C MET A 459 -54.13 -4.12 20.29
N ILE A 460 -52.90 -4.53 20.67
CA ILE A 460 -51.79 -3.61 20.96
C ILE A 460 -51.49 -2.69 19.78
N PHE A 461 -51.52 -3.22 18.55
CA PHE A 461 -51.33 -2.43 17.33
C PHE A 461 -52.38 -1.32 17.20
N ASP A 462 -53.65 -1.59 17.52
CA ASP A 462 -54.72 -0.60 17.35
C ASP A 462 -54.53 0.59 18.31
N GLU A 463 -54.10 0.35 19.55
CA GLU A 463 -53.82 1.42 20.53
C GLU A 463 -52.68 2.35 20.07
N ILE A 464 -51.60 1.79 19.51
CA ILE A 464 -50.45 2.58 19.00
C ILE A 464 -50.60 3.00 17.52
N SER A 465 -51.77 2.78 16.91
CA SER A 465 -51.94 2.98 15.47
C SER A 465 -51.80 4.44 15.01
N ASN A 466 -51.85 5.41 15.93
CA ASN A 466 -51.57 6.82 15.64
C ASN A 466 -50.07 7.13 15.59
N ASP A 467 -49.23 6.31 16.23
CA ASP A 467 -47.78 6.48 16.32
C ASP A 467 -47.04 5.74 15.19
N ILE A 468 -47.75 4.87 14.45
CA ILE A 468 -47.26 4.14 13.28
C ILE A 468 -47.44 4.99 12.01
N PRO A 469 -46.50 4.96 11.04
CA PRO A 469 -46.64 5.67 9.77
C PRO A 469 -48.00 5.44 9.09
N SER A 470 -48.71 6.54 8.81
CA SER A 470 -50.10 6.49 8.29
C SER A 470 -50.24 5.72 6.95
N SER A 471 -49.17 5.64 6.15
CA SER A 471 -49.06 4.81 4.95
C SER A 471 -49.16 3.31 5.27
N ASP A 472 -48.41 2.83 6.27
CA ASP A 472 -48.39 1.43 6.68
C ASP A 472 -49.72 1.02 7.32
N VAL A 473 -50.26 1.85 8.23
CA VAL A 473 -51.59 1.65 8.85
C VAL A 473 -52.67 1.56 7.77
N LYS A 474 -52.62 2.45 6.77
CA LYS A 474 -53.54 2.42 5.62
C LYS A 474 -53.34 1.15 4.78
N SER A 475 -52.11 0.76 4.48
CA SER A 475 -51.78 -0.46 3.71
C SER A 475 -52.35 -1.71 4.38
N ILE A 476 -52.17 -1.85 5.70
CA ILE A 476 -52.76 -2.92 6.52
C ILE A 476 -54.29 -2.86 6.48
N ARG A 477 -54.88 -1.68 6.65
CA ARG A 477 -56.34 -1.46 6.63
C ARG A 477 -56.98 -1.75 5.26
N GLU A 478 -56.26 -1.55 4.17
CA GLU A 478 -56.75 -1.77 2.80
C GLU A 478 -56.48 -3.20 2.28
N ALA A 479 -55.71 -4.01 3.02
CA ALA A 479 -55.37 -5.39 2.65
C ALA A 479 -56.61 -6.27 2.35
N ARG A 480 -56.59 -6.87 1.15
CA ARG A 480 -57.59 -7.80 0.62
C ARG A 480 -56.92 -8.87 -0.26
N PRO A 481 -56.21 -9.85 0.33
CA PRO A 481 -55.75 -11.04 -0.42
C PRO A 481 -56.95 -11.79 -1.02
N LYS A 482 -56.71 -12.61 -2.06
CA LYS A 482 -57.78 -13.34 -2.76
C LYS A 482 -58.26 -14.58 -2.00
N ASP A 483 -57.32 -15.29 -1.39
CA ASP A 483 -57.51 -16.65 -0.87
C ASP A 483 -57.49 -16.70 0.68
N ALA A 484 -57.57 -15.54 1.34
CA ALA A 484 -57.67 -15.43 2.81
C ALA A 484 -58.70 -14.35 3.22
N ASP A 485 -59.27 -14.49 4.43
CA ASP A 485 -60.28 -13.54 4.93
C ASP A 485 -59.66 -12.15 5.23
N PRO A 486 -60.26 -11.03 4.78
CA PRO A 486 -59.70 -9.70 4.99
C PRO A 486 -59.61 -9.23 6.45
N ALA A 487 -60.35 -9.81 7.40
CA ALA A 487 -60.21 -9.50 8.82
C ALA A 487 -59.04 -10.30 9.41
N THR A 488 -58.97 -11.62 9.16
CA THR A 488 -57.82 -12.45 9.59
C THR A 488 -56.50 -11.91 9.01
N ALA A 489 -56.48 -11.56 7.71
CA ALA A 489 -55.33 -10.95 7.05
C ALA A 489 -54.87 -9.65 7.73
N ARG A 490 -55.80 -8.81 8.20
CA ARG A 490 -55.47 -7.61 8.98
C ARG A 490 -54.82 -7.96 10.31
N ARG A 491 -55.39 -8.90 11.08
CA ARG A 491 -54.83 -9.34 12.38
C ARG A 491 -53.41 -9.89 12.21
N VAL A 492 -53.20 -10.74 11.20
CA VAL A 492 -51.89 -11.29 10.81
C VAL A 492 -50.90 -10.19 10.46
N LEU A 493 -51.28 -9.22 9.61
CA LEU A 493 -50.40 -8.11 9.24
C LEU A 493 -50.03 -7.21 10.43
N LYS A 494 -50.97 -6.90 11.33
CA LYS A 494 -50.71 -6.14 12.56
C LYS A 494 -49.68 -6.82 13.45
N SER A 495 -49.88 -8.12 13.72
CA SER A 495 -48.97 -8.89 14.56
C SER A 495 -47.59 -9.06 13.90
N LEU A 496 -47.54 -9.31 12.59
CA LEU A 496 -46.28 -9.35 11.83
C LEU A 496 -45.54 -7.99 11.85
N TYR A 497 -46.26 -6.87 11.67
CA TYR A 497 -45.68 -5.53 11.71
C TYR A 497 -45.04 -5.21 13.06
N LEU A 498 -45.61 -5.74 14.14
CA LEU A 498 -45.10 -5.59 15.49
C LEU A 498 -43.95 -6.54 15.81
N LEU A 499 -44.05 -7.83 15.47
CA LEU A 499 -43.00 -8.81 15.73
C LEU A 499 -41.72 -8.53 14.94
N GLN A 500 -41.82 -8.06 13.69
CA GLN A 500 -40.64 -7.77 12.86
C GLN A 500 -39.73 -6.65 13.39
N GLN A 501 -40.17 -5.89 14.39
CA GLN A 501 -39.35 -4.88 15.08
C GLN A 501 -38.29 -5.53 15.99
N LEU A 502 -38.45 -6.83 16.31
CA LEU A 502 -37.58 -7.60 17.19
C LEU A 502 -36.76 -8.60 16.39
N ALA A 503 -35.57 -8.20 15.92
CA ALA A 503 -34.67 -9.04 15.13
C ALA A 503 -34.24 -10.37 15.81
N TRP A 504 -34.51 -10.54 17.10
CA TRP A 504 -34.22 -11.75 17.88
C TRP A 504 -35.41 -12.72 18.00
N ILE A 505 -36.59 -12.35 17.47
CA ILE A 505 -37.77 -13.21 17.33
C ILE A 505 -37.99 -13.50 15.84
N PRO A 506 -37.81 -14.75 15.37
CA PRO A 506 -38.13 -15.12 14.01
C PRO A 506 -39.61 -14.89 13.69
N ASN A 507 -39.91 -14.31 12.53
CA ASN A 507 -41.27 -14.03 12.07
C ASN A 507 -41.92 -15.28 11.44
N THR A 508 -41.92 -16.40 12.17
CA THR A 508 -42.52 -17.66 11.73
C THR A 508 -44.04 -17.61 11.88
N ALA A 509 -44.76 -18.44 11.10
CA ALA A 509 -46.21 -18.58 11.25
C ALA A 509 -46.61 -19.01 12.68
N ASP A 510 -45.79 -19.82 13.35
CA ASP A 510 -45.99 -20.29 14.73
C ASP A 510 -45.88 -19.13 15.75
N ASN A 511 -44.88 -18.25 15.61
CA ASN A 511 -44.74 -17.06 16.46
C ASN A 511 -45.88 -16.05 16.23
N ILE A 512 -46.29 -15.84 14.97
CA ILE A 512 -47.39 -14.94 14.61
C ILE A 512 -48.75 -15.51 15.08
N ALA A 513 -48.94 -16.83 15.04
CA ALA A 513 -50.12 -17.48 15.60
C ALA A 513 -50.15 -17.42 17.14
N THR A 514 -49.00 -17.60 17.79
CA THR A 514 -48.86 -17.52 19.25
C THR A 514 -49.26 -16.15 19.81
N SER A 515 -48.94 -15.06 19.11
CA SER A 515 -49.29 -13.70 19.50
C SER A 515 -50.73 -13.26 19.14
N LEU A 516 -51.49 -14.11 18.44
CA LEU A 516 -52.88 -13.86 18.02
C LEU A 516 -53.92 -14.71 18.77
N GLN A 517 -53.49 -15.51 19.75
CA GLN A 517 -54.37 -16.34 20.59
C GLN A 517 -55.25 -15.47 21.51
N THR A 518 -56.55 -15.42 21.23
CA THR A 518 -57.52 -14.58 21.98
C THR A 518 -58.04 -15.22 23.27
N GLU A 519 -57.91 -16.54 23.44
CA GLU A 519 -58.42 -17.27 24.61
C GLU A 519 -57.49 -18.45 24.96
N LEU A 520 -57.63 -18.98 26.19
CA LEU A 520 -56.96 -20.21 26.63
C LEU A 520 -57.61 -21.44 26.00
N GLY A 521 -56.99 -22.01 24.96
CA GLY A 521 -57.62 -23.07 24.16
C GLY A 521 -56.69 -23.84 23.21
N PRO A 522 -57.26 -24.72 22.36
CA PRO A 522 -56.49 -25.53 21.41
C PRO A 522 -56.05 -24.71 20.17
N THR A 523 -54.74 -24.40 20.10
CA THR A 523 -54.15 -23.45 19.14
C THR A 523 -54.01 -23.90 17.68
N LYS A 524 -54.00 -25.22 17.41
CA LYS A 524 -53.54 -25.81 16.13
C LYS A 524 -54.29 -25.38 14.86
N GLN A 525 -55.52 -24.89 14.98
CA GLN A 525 -56.24 -24.37 13.81
C GLN A 525 -55.70 -23.00 13.41
N LEU A 526 -55.43 -22.13 14.38
CA LEU A 526 -54.88 -20.80 14.13
C LEU A 526 -53.48 -20.86 13.49
N GLU A 527 -52.63 -21.81 13.87
CA GLU A 527 -51.31 -22.02 13.25
C GLU A 527 -51.41 -22.22 11.73
N GLY A 528 -52.32 -23.09 11.27
CA GLY A 528 -52.55 -23.34 9.84
C GLY A 528 -53.28 -22.19 9.14
N ASP A 529 -54.31 -21.61 9.77
CA ASP A 529 -55.05 -20.47 9.22
C ASP A 529 -54.14 -19.24 9.02
N VAL A 530 -53.14 -19.05 9.90
CA VAL A 530 -52.12 -18.00 9.80
C VAL A 530 -51.12 -18.30 8.68
N GLU A 531 -50.65 -19.55 8.52
CA GLU A 531 -49.75 -19.94 7.43
C GLU A 531 -50.41 -19.74 6.05
N ASP A 532 -51.64 -20.25 5.86
CA ASP A 532 -52.43 -20.05 4.63
C ASP A 532 -52.69 -18.56 4.36
N THR A 533 -52.93 -17.76 5.41
CA THR A 533 -53.13 -16.31 5.29
C THR A 533 -51.83 -15.57 4.90
N LEU A 534 -50.69 -15.96 5.46
CA LEU A 534 -49.39 -15.38 5.13
C LEU A 534 -49.00 -15.67 3.67
N ASP A 535 -49.26 -16.88 3.17
CA ASP A 535 -49.02 -17.21 1.76
C ASP A 535 -49.91 -16.41 0.80
N ALA A 536 -51.20 -16.26 1.12
CA ALA A 536 -52.10 -15.38 0.37
C ALA A 536 -51.67 -13.90 0.40
N LEU A 537 -51.00 -13.45 1.46
CA LEU A 537 -50.43 -12.10 1.59
C LEU A 537 -49.10 -11.94 0.84
N VAL A 538 -48.28 -12.99 0.72
CA VAL A 538 -47.07 -13.02 -0.12
C VAL A 538 -47.44 -12.94 -1.60
N ASP A 539 -48.43 -13.70 -2.04
CA ASP A 539 -48.96 -13.65 -3.41
C ASP A 539 -49.60 -12.29 -3.73
N ALA A 540 -50.24 -11.65 -2.74
CA ALA A 540 -50.77 -10.30 -2.87
C ALA A 540 -49.72 -9.18 -2.72
N GLY A 541 -48.46 -9.51 -2.40
CA GLY A 541 -47.34 -8.55 -2.30
C GLY A 541 -47.35 -7.65 -1.06
N TYR A 542 -48.12 -7.99 -0.01
CA TYR A 542 -48.06 -7.30 1.29
C TYR A 542 -46.94 -7.84 2.19
N VAL A 543 -46.47 -9.06 1.91
CA VAL A 543 -45.50 -9.79 2.72
C VAL A 543 -44.39 -10.35 1.82
N GLY A 544 -43.14 -10.30 2.31
CA GLY A 544 -41.99 -10.98 1.72
C GLY A 544 -41.59 -12.20 2.54
N ARG A 545 -40.80 -13.10 1.94
CA ARG A 545 -40.16 -14.23 2.64
C ARG A 545 -38.66 -13.96 2.81
N SER A 546 -38.13 -14.16 4.02
CA SER A 546 -36.71 -14.12 4.36
C SER A 546 -36.26 -15.49 4.92
N GLU A 547 -34.98 -15.61 5.32
CA GLU A 547 -34.52 -16.80 6.07
C GLU A 547 -35.06 -16.84 7.50
N GLU A 548 -35.49 -15.70 8.04
CA GLU A 548 -36.02 -15.53 9.40
C GLU A 548 -37.56 -15.63 9.45
N GLY A 549 -38.21 -15.95 8.33
CA GLY A 549 -39.66 -16.15 8.20
C GLY A 549 -40.31 -15.16 7.23
N TYR A 550 -41.39 -14.52 7.67
CA TYR A 550 -42.16 -13.54 6.91
C TYR A 550 -41.74 -12.10 7.27
N ARG A 551 -41.97 -11.14 6.37
CA ARG A 551 -41.74 -9.72 6.66
C ARG A 551 -42.81 -8.86 6.00
N PHE A 552 -43.35 -7.87 6.70
CA PHE A 552 -44.22 -6.87 6.08
C PHE A 552 -43.43 -6.07 5.03
N LEU A 553 -44.05 -5.75 3.90
CA LEU A 553 -43.45 -4.90 2.87
C LEU A 553 -44.09 -3.51 2.91
N ARG A 554 -43.26 -2.47 3.06
CA ARG A 554 -43.71 -1.06 2.94
C ARG A 554 -44.19 -0.76 1.52
N GLU A 555 -44.89 0.36 1.35
CA GLU A 555 -45.44 0.77 0.05
C GLU A 555 -44.35 0.87 -1.04
N THR A 556 -43.22 1.51 -0.73
CA THR A 556 -42.02 1.64 -1.59
C THR A 556 -41.42 0.28 -1.95
N GLU A 557 -41.28 -0.63 -0.99
CA GLU A 557 -40.76 -1.98 -1.22
C GLU A 557 -41.69 -2.85 -2.07
N ARG A 558 -43.01 -2.70 -1.88
CA ARG A 558 -44.04 -3.38 -2.67
C ARG A 558 -44.07 -2.88 -4.12
N GLU A 559 -43.88 -1.58 -4.34
CA GLU A 559 -43.73 -1.04 -5.70
C GLU A 559 -42.49 -1.65 -6.38
N LEU A 560 -41.35 -1.67 -5.69
CA LEU A 560 -40.11 -2.29 -6.19
C LEU A 560 -40.27 -3.79 -6.48
N GLU A 561 -40.93 -4.56 -5.61
CA GLU A 561 -41.18 -5.99 -5.80
C GLU A 561 -42.12 -6.27 -6.99
N ASN A 562 -43.14 -5.43 -7.20
CA ASN A 562 -44.01 -5.51 -8.37
C ASN A 562 -43.28 -5.10 -9.66
N GLU A 563 -42.39 -4.11 -9.61
CA GLU A 563 -41.52 -3.72 -10.72
C GLU A 563 -40.59 -4.87 -11.13
N ILE A 564 -39.95 -5.54 -10.16
CA ILE A 564 -39.13 -6.74 -10.36
C ILE A 564 -39.95 -7.88 -10.98
N LYS A 565 -41.13 -8.20 -10.43
CA LYS A 565 -42.02 -9.25 -10.96
C LYS A 565 -42.53 -8.92 -12.37
N GLY A 566 -42.64 -7.64 -12.72
CA GLY A 566 -43.07 -7.15 -14.04
C GLY A 566 -42.04 -7.30 -15.17
N ILE A 567 -40.76 -7.54 -14.86
CA ILE A 567 -39.72 -7.74 -15.89
C ILE A 567 -39.93 -9.08 -16.62
N GLU A 568 -40.30 -9.02 -17.91
CA GLU A 568 -40.31 -10.20 -18.79
C GLU A 568 -38.88 -10.73 -19.02
N VAL A 569 -38.69 -12.05 -18.89
CA VAL A 569 -37.37 -12.70 -19.06
C VAL A 569 -37.41 -13.70 -20.21
N GLY A 570 -36.64 -13.45 -21.26
CA GLY A 570 -36.57 -14.32 -22.42
C GLY A 570 -35.59 -15.51 -22.26
N PRO A 571 -35.75 -16.60 -23.02
CA PRO A 571 -34.78 -17.70 -23.06
C PRO A 571 -33.34 -17.27 -23.36
N GLY A 572 -33.17 -16.23 -24.21
CA GLY A 572 -31.85 -15.67 -24.54
C GLY A 572 -31.18 -14.96 -23.37
N ASP A 573 -31.96 -14.37 -22.46
CA ASP A 573 -31.45 -13.71 -21.25
C ASP A 573 -30.94 -14.74 -20.24
N ILE A 574 -31.70 -15.82 -20.05
CA ILE A 574 -31.28 -16.97 -19.24
C ILE A 574 -30.01 -17.61 -19.80
N ARG A 575 -29.92 -17.86 -21.13
CA ARG A 575 -28.70 -18.38 -21.77
C ARG A 575 -27.49 -17.45 -21.53
N ARG A 576 -27.64 -16.13 -21.70
CA ARG A 576 -26.59 -15.12 -21.44
C ARG A 576 -26.24 -14.96 -19.96
N SER A 577 -27.17 -15.27 -19.04
CA SER A 577 -26.91 -15.29 -17.61
C SER A 577 -26.10 -16.54 -17.24
N SER A 578 -26.59 -17.72 -17.65
CA SER A 578 -25.92 -19.02 -17.51
C SER A 578 -24.47 -18.98 -17.99
N LYS A 579 -24.23 -18.50 -19.24
CA LYS A 579 -22.88 -18.44 -19.81
C LYS A 579 -21.89 -17.62 -18.95
N ARG A 580 -22.34 -16.53 -18.31
CA ARG A 580 -21.48 -15.71 -17.44
C ARG A 580 -21.07 -16.46 -16.18
N PHE A 581 -22.01 -17.07 -15.48
CA PHE A 581 -21.69 -17.93 -14.32
C PHE A 581 -20.73 -19.05 -14.71
N LEU A 582 -21.00 -19.74 -15.82
CA LEU A 582 -20.21 -20.88 -16.26
C LEU A 582 -18.80 -20.49 -16.68
N ASN A 583 -18.63 -19.32 -17.30
CA ASN A 583 -17.31 -18.75 -17.60
C ASN A 583 -16.47 -18.63 -16.32
N ASP A 584 -17.03 -18.02 -15.29
CA ASP A 584 -16.31 -17.74 -14.04
C ASP A 584 -16.08 -19.02 -13.21
N ILE A 585 -17.00 -19.99 -13.28
CA ILE A 585 -16.90 -21.30 -12.61
C ILE A 585 -15.90 -22.24 -13.30
N LEU A 586 -15.85 -22.23 -14.64
CA LEU A 586 -15.08 -23.21 -15.41
C LEU A 586 -13.69 -22.68 -15.83
N ASP A 587 -13.36 -21.41 -15.63
CA ASP A 587 -12.02 -20.87 -15.92
C ASP A 587 -10.91 -21.66 -15.19
N GLU A 588 -11.14 -22.09 -13.95
CA GLU A 588 -10.19 -22.95 -13.20
C GLU A 588 -9.91 -24.29 -13.89
N THR A 589 -10.81 -24.76 -14.75
CA THR A 589 -10.69 -26.03 -15.47
C THR A 589 -9.87 -25.90 -16.75
N SER A 590 -9.61 -24.67 -17.20
CA SER A 590 -8.83 -24.38 -18.40
C SER A 590 -7.33 -24.69 -18.24
N ARG A 591 -6.86 -25.05 -17.03
CA ARG A 591 -5.44 -25.32 -16.74
C ARG A 591 -5.30 -26.62 -15.96
N VAL A 592 -4.55 -27.57 -16.52
CA VAL A 592 -4.28 -28.89 -15.93
C VAL A 592 -2.78 -29.06 -15.70
N ASN A 593 -2.38 -29.63 -14.56
CA ASN A 593 -0.97 -29.96 -14.28
C ASN A 593 -0.72 -31.45 -14.52
N TYR A 594 0.25 -31.77 -15.38
CA TYR A 594 0.65 -33.14 -15.73
C TYR A 594 2.17 -33.26 -15.69
N GLU A 595 2.68 -34.26 -14.96
CA GLU A 595 4.12 -34.50 -14.70
C GLU A 595 4.93 -33.23 -14.34
N GLY A 596 4.31 -32.26 -13.66
CA GLY A 596 4.95 -31.00 -13.25
C GLY A 596 4.89 -29.85 -14.27
N LYS A 597 4.33 -30.06 -15.48
CA LYS A 597 4.02 -28.98 -16.43
C LYS A 597 2.53 -28.62 -16.40
N THR A 598 2.22 -27.33 -16.45
CA THR A 598 0.85 -26.85 -16.72
C THR A 598 0.54 -26.84 -18.23
N PHE A 599 -0.57 -27.47 -18.61
CA PHE A 599 -1.15 -27.41 -19.94
C PHE A 599 -2.40 -26.53 -19.93
N GLN A 600 -2.56 -25.71 -20.96
CA GLN A 600 -3.77 -24.92 -21.19
C GLN A 600 -4.74 -25.72 -22.06
N LEU A 601 -6.01 -25.78 -21.65
CA LEU A 601 -7.11 -26.37 -22.41
C LEU A 601 -7.91 -25.29 -23.14
N ASN A 602 -8.53 -25.72 -24.24
CA ASN A 602 -9.50 -24.96 -25.02
C ASN A 602 -10.90 -25.19 -24.41
N LEU A 603 -11.39 -24.26 -23.62
CA LEU A 603 -12.70 -24.38 -22.98
C LEU A 603 -13.79 -23.92 -23.95
N SER A 604 -14.77 -24.78 -24.19
CA SER A 604 -16.04 -24.41 -24.83
C SER A 604 -17.18 -24.65 -23.84
N ILE A 605 -18.12 -23.69 -23.78
CA ILE A 605 -19.31 -23.74 -22.94
C ILE A 605 -20.51 -23.62 -23.86
N ASP A 606 -21.43 -24.58 -23.79
CA ASP A 606 -22.74 -24.54 -24.46
C ASP A 606 -22.61 -24.33 -26.00
N GLY A 607 -21.55 -24.89 -26.59
CA GLY A 607 -21.23 -24.81 -28.02
C GLY A 607 -20.44 -23.57 -28.47
N GLU A 608 -20.17 -22.61 -27.57
CA GLU A 608 -19.35 -21.43 -27.87
C GLU A 608 -17.94 -21.57 -27.27
N GLY A 609 -16.91 -21.12 -27.99
CA GLY A 609 -15.53 -21.10 -27.49
C GLY A 609 -15.30 -19.96 -26.49
N ILE A 610 -14.58 -20.25 -25.40
CA ILE A 610 -14.21 -19.29 -24.35
C ILE A 610 -12.71 -18.98 -24.42
N THR A 611 -11.88 -20.02 -24.38
CA THR A 611 -10.42 -19.90 -24.59
C THR A 611 -10.05 -20.48 -25.95
N SER A 612 -8.95 -19.98 -26.53
CA SER A 612 -8.45 -20.36 -27.87
C SER A 612 -6.95 -20.69 -27.87
N LYS A 613 -6.40 -21.07 -26.72
CA LYS A 613 -4.95 -21.17 -26.43
C LYS A 613 -4.49 -22.59 -26.10
N GLY A 614 -5.38 -23.58 -26.17
CA GLY A 614 -5.07 -24.97 -25.83
C GLY A 614 -5.14 -25.90 -27.04
N TYR A 615 -4.36 -26.98 -26.98
CA TYR A 615 -4.35 -28.06 -27.99
C TYR A 615 -5.24 -29.25 -27.62
N ILE A 616 -5.90 -29.17 -26.47
CA ILE A 616 -6.88 -30.15 -25.99
C ILE A 616 -8.17 -29.37 -25.72
N ASP A 617 -9.25 -29.73 -26.41
CA ASP A 617 -10.57 -29.12 -26.25
C ASP A 617 -11.34 -29.77 -25.09
N LEU A 618 -11.91 -28.94 -24.22
CA LEU A 618 -12.88 -29.31 -23.19
C LEU A 618 -14.23 -28.69 -23.57
N LYS A 619 -15.10 -29.49 -24.19
CA LYS A 619 -16.46 -29.09 -24.58
C LYS A 619 -17.42 -29.40 -23.44
N THR A 620 -17.96 -28.35 -22.82
CA THR A 620 -18.84 -28.45 -21.65
C THR A 620 -20.29 -28.08 -22.00
N TYR A 621 -21.25 -28.79 -21.40
CA TYR A 621 -22.68 -28.59 -21.62
C TYR A 621 -23.42 -28.43 -20.29
N SER A 622 -24.08 -27.29 -20.13
CA SER A 622 -24.77 -26.92 -18.90
C SER A 622 -26.16 -27.56 -18.76
N PRO A 623 -26.74 -27.55 -17.55
CA PRO A 623 -28.14 -27.98 -17.35
C PRO A 623 -29.11 -27.09 -18.12
N ILE A 624 -28.79 -25.80 -18.29
CA ILE A 624 -29.60 -24.81 -19.02
C ILE A 624 -29.56 -25.06 -20.52
N TYR A 625 -28.43 -25.47 -21.09
CA TYR A 625 -28.34 -25.84 -22.51
C TYR A 625 -29.19 -27.08 -22.81
N GLN A 626 -29.10 -28.12 -21.97
CA GLN A 626 -29.95 -29.32 -22.03
C GLN A 626 -31.46 -29.04 -21.89
N ARG A 627 -31.88 -27.84 -21.47
CA ARG A 627 -33.31 -27.46 -21.43
C ARG A 627 -33.86 -27.09 -22.80
N TYR A 628 -33.00 -26.74 -23.75
CA TYR A 628 -33.40 -26.19 -25.04
C TYR A 628 -32.82 -26.94 -26.25
N GLU A 629 -31.75 -27.71 -26.07
CA GLU A 629 -31.07 -28.48 -27.11
C GLU A 629 -31.03 -29.95 -26.68
N ASP A 630 -31.48 -30.86 -27.55
CA ASP A 630 -31.42 -32.31 -27.30
C ASP A 630 -29.98 -32.83 -27.45
N LEU A 631 -29.31 -33.05 -26.32
CA LEU A 631 -27.99 -33.68 -26.26
C LEU A 631 -28.09 -35.20 -26.27
N ASP A 632 -27.33 -35.85 -27.15
CA ASP A 632 -27.17 -37.31 -27.22
C ASP A 632 -25.80 -37.73 -26.66
N PRO A 633 -25.73 -38.28 -25.42
CA PRO A 633 -24.47 -38.72 -24.83
C PRO A 633 -23.80 -39.89 -25.57
N ASP A 634 -24.58 -40.79 -26.19
CA ASP A 634 -24.04 -41.93 -26.94
C ASP A 634 -23.46 -41.49 -28.29
N GLY A 635 -24.06 -40.46 -28.91
CA GLY A 635 -23.50 -39.75 -30.05
C GLY A 635 -22.15 -39.11 -29.73
N LEU A 636 -22.06 -38.33 -28.64
CA LEU A 636 -20.80 -37.71 -28.20
C LEU A 636 -19.72 -38.76 -27.84
N LYS A 637 -20.12 -39.86 -27.20
CA LYS A 637 -19.24 -40.99 -26.92
C LYS A 637 -18.67 -41.60 -28.19
N THR A 638 -19.50 -41.77 -29.23
CA THR A 638 -19.06 -42.26 -30.54
C THR A 638 -18.10 -41.28 -31.22
N GLN A 639 -18.39 -39.99 -31.18
CA GLN A 639 -17.54 -38.93 -31.77
C GLN A 639 -16.16 -38.83 -31.08
N SER A 640 -16.10 -39.04 -29.76
CA SER A 640 -14.85 -38.95 -28.98
C SER A 640 -13.77 -39.98 -29.37
N PHE A 641 -14.12 -41.06 -30.08
CA PHE A 641 -13.14 -42.01 -30.64
C PHE A 641 -12.32 -41.44 -31.82
N SER A 642 -12.86 -40.45 -32.53
CA SER A 642 -12.19 -39.80 -33.68
C SER A 642 -11.52 -38.47 -33.31
N GLU A 643 -11.65 -38.03 -32.07
CA GLU A 643 -11.16 -36.74 -31.57
C GLU A 643 -10.21 -36.96 -30.38
N ASP A 644 -9.00 -37.47 -30.63
CA ASP A 644 -7.99 -37.77 -29.61
C ASP A 644 -7.61 -36.57 -28.70
N GLY A 645 -7.93 -35.34 -29.12
CA GLY A 645 -7.72 -34.11 -28.36
C GLY A 645 -8.97 -33.53 -27.69
N THR A 646 -10.13 -34.18 -27.71
CA THR A 646 -11.38 -33.59 -27.22
C THR A 646 -12.02 -34.37 -26.07
N LEU A 647 -12.28 -33.68 -24.96
CA LEU A 647 -13.07 -34.14 -23.82
C LEU A 647 -14.47 -33.50 -23.87
N TYR A 648 -15.49 -34.29 -23.54
CA TYR A 648 -16.89 -33.86 -23.49
C TYR A 648 -17.41 -33.96 -22.05
N TRP A 649 -17.85 -32.85 -21.45
CA TRP A 649 -18.38 -32.81 -20.08
C TRP A 649 -19.83 -32.36 -20.04
N ILE A 650 -20.74 -33.26 -19.70
CA ILE A 650 -22.16 -33.00 -19.58
C ILE A 650 -22.49 -32.82 -18.09
N ALA A 651 -23.02 -31.67 -17.70
CA ALA A 651 -23.49 -31.46 -16.33
C ALA A 651 -24.75 -32.29 -16.04
N ASP A 652 -24.92 -32.71 -14.78
CA ASP A 652 -26.17 -33.29 -14.31
C ASP A 652 -27.36 -32.31 -14.45
N ASN A 653 -28.57 -32.84 -14.64
CA ASN A 653 -29.78 -32.05 -14.89
C ASN A 653 -30.85 -32.14 -13.78
N GLU A 654 -30.60 -32.86 -12.67
CA GLU A 654 -31.52 -32.97 -11.53
C GLU A 654 -32.04 -31.60 -11.04
N LYS A 655 -31.16 -30.59 -11.02
CA LYS A 655 -31.44 -29.23 -10.54
C LYS A 655 -31.70 -28.19 -11.64
N GLN A 656 -31.99 -28.61 -12.87
CA GLN A 656 -32.22 -27.70 -14.00
C GLN A 656 -33.30 -26.64 -13.75
N HIS A 657 -34.43 -26.99 -13.11
CA HIS A 657 -35.51 -26.04 -12.86
C HIS A 657 -35.14 -25.00 -11.79
N ASP A 658 -34.53 -25.43 -10.69
CA ASP A 658 -34.09 -24.57 -9.59
C ASP A 658 -33.05 -23.53 -10.06
N ILE A 659 -32.11 -23.96 -10.91
CA ILE A 659 -31.12 -23.08 -11.55
C ILE A 659 -31.81 -22.09 -12.49
N TYR A 660 -32.80 -22.54 -13.28
CA TYR A 660 -33.54 -21.67 -14.20
C TYR A 660 -34.29 -20.54 -13.46
N GLU A 661 -35.05 -20.85 -12.40
CA GLU A 661 -35.78 -19.81 -11.65
C GLU A 661 -34.81 -18.86 -10.92
N LYS A 662 -33.69 -19.37 -10.37
CA LYS A 662 -32.64 -18.51 -9.80
C LYS A 662 -32.06 -17.53 -10.83
N LEU A 663 -31.70 -18.01 -12.03
CA LEU A 663 -31.19 -17.15 -13.10
C LEU A 663 -32.20 -16.10 -13.56
N LYS A 664 -33.49 -16.45 -13.56
CA LYS A 664 -34.60 -15.53 -13.86
C LYS A 664 -34.70 -14.43 -12.80
N SER A 665 -34.79 -14.77 -11.52
CA SER A 665 -34.83 -13.77 -10.43
C SER A 665 -33.59 -12.87 -10.43
N ILE A 666 -32.39 -13.44 -10.64
CA ILE A 666 -31.14 -12.67 -10.76
C ILE A 666 -31.19 -11.69 -11.93
N PHE A 667 -31.82 -12.07 -13.06
CA PHE A 667 -31.98 -11.17 -14.20
C PHE A 667 -32.97 -10.03 -13.91
N GLN A 668 -34.13 -10.35 -13.32
CA GLN A 668 -35.16 -9.36 -12.98
C GLN A 668 -34.63 -8.31 -12.00
N ILE A 669 -34.06 -8.74 -10.86
CA ILE A 669 -33.50 -7.84 -9.84
C ILE A 669 -32.37 -6.97 -10.43
N ASN A 670 -31.44 -7.57 -11.19
CA ASN A 670 -30.30 -6.85 -11.79
C ASN A 670 -30.73 -5.86 -12.91
N THR A 671 -31.93 -6.02 -13.46
CA THR A 671 -32.50 -5.06 -14.43
C THR A 671 -32.99 -3.83 -13.69
N VAL A 672 -33.88 -4.00 -12.71
CA VAL A 672 -34.43 -2.90 -11.90
C VAL A 672 -33.32 -2.14 -11.15
N VAL A 673 -32.36 -2.85 -10.53
CA VAL A 673 -31.20 -2.23 -9.85
C VAL A 673 -30.35 -1.36 -10.80
N LYS A 674 -30.32 -1.66 -12.10
CA LYS A 674 -29.61 -0.83 -13.09
C LYS A 674 -30.42 0.37 -13.54
N GLU A 675 -31.74 0.21 -13.72
CA GLU A 675 -32.63 1.30 -14.13
C GLU A 675 -32.74 2.38 -13.05
N LYS A 676 -32.77 1.98 -11.77
CA LYS A 676 -32.81 2.91 -10.62
C LYS A 676 -31.46 3.58 -10.31
N ARG A 677 -30.33 3.06 -10.82
CA ARG A 677 -28.95 3.50 -10.50
C ARG A 677 -28.53 4.89 -11.00
N GLY A 678 -29.46 5.69 -11.51
CA GLY A 678 -29.23 7.07 -11.97
C GLY A 678 -30.36 8.04 -11.64
N ASN A 679 -31.34 7.63 -10.82
CA ASN A 679 -32.44 8.49 -10.38
C ASN A 679 -32.14 9.06 -8.98
N GLU A 680 -32.73 10.21 -8.64
CA GLU A 680 -32.83 10.65 -7.25
C GLU A 680 -33.85 9.74 -6.55
N LEU A 681 -33.35 8.81 -5.73
CA LEU A 681 -34.14 7.87 -4.94
C LEU A 681 -34.33 8.43 -3.52
N SER A 682 -35.53 8.27 -2.97
CA SER A 682 -35.79 8.52 -1.55
C SER A 682 -34.94 7.59 -0.66
N GLN A 683 -34.77 7.95 0.62
CA GLN A 683 -33.99 7.11 1.56
C GLN A 683 -34.57 5.69 1.68
N GLU A 684 -35.90 5.55 1.78
CA GLU A 684 -36.55 4.24 1.81
C GLU A 684 -36.31 3.42 0.53
N GLU A 685 -36.35 4.05 -0.65
CA GLU A 685 -36.03 3.37 -1.91
C GLU A 685 -34.56 2.94 -1.96
N GLN A 686 -33.63 3.71 -1.39
CA GLN A 686 -32.21 3.34 -1.32
C GLN A 686 -32.00 2.14 -0.39
N GLU A 687 -32.66 2.11 0.77
CA GLU A 687 -32.62 0.99 1.71
C GLU A 687 -33.24 -0.28 1.10
N ALA A 688 -34.41 -0.16 0.47
CA ALA A 688 -35.07 -1.26 -0.26
C ALA A 688 -34.20 -1.81 -1.42
N LEU A 689 -33.58 -0.92 -2.19
CA LEU A 689 -32.66 -1.30 -3.28
C LEU A 689 -31.35 -1.92 -2.75
N GLY A 690 -30.91 -1.53 -1.55
CA GLY A 690 -29.82 -2.13 -0.81
C GLY A 690 -30.13 -3.60 -0.49
N GLN A 691 -31.28 -3.85 0.15
CA GLN A 691 -31.71 -5.20 0.49
C GLN A 691 -31.83 -6.11 -0.75
N LYS A 692 -32.34 -5.58 -1.87
CA LYS A 692 -32.40 -6.33 -3.14
C LYS A 692 -31.03 -6.59 -3.77
N GLN A 693 -30.02 -5.77 -3.49
CA GLN A 693 -28.63 -6.05 -3.89
C GLN A 693 -28.02 -7.20 -3.08
N GLU A 694 -28.32 -7.29 -1.78
CA GLU A 694 -27.93 -8.43 -0.93
C GLU A 694 -28.62 -9.74 -1.38
N ASP A 695 -29.93 -9.71 -1.62
CA ASP A 695 -30.70 -10.83 -2.19
C ASP A 695 -30.07 -11.33 -3.50
N LEU A 696 -29.72 -10.41 -4.40
CA LEU A 696 -29.06 -10.70 -5.66
C LEU A 696 -27.68 -11.33 -5.46
N GLN A 697 -26.91 -10.93 -4.44
CA GLN A 697 -25.62 -11.55 -4.12
C GLN A 697 -25.82 -12.96 -3.56
N ARG A 698 -26.78 -13.16 -2.65
CA ARG A 698 -27.16 -14.48 -2.14
C ARG A 698 -27.58 -15.43 -3.27
N LEU A 699 -28.52 -15.01 -4.12
CA LEU A 699 -28.99 -15.79 -5.27
C LEU A 699 -27.86 -16.15 -6.25
N ARG A 700 -26.90 -15.24 -6.48
CA ARG A 700 -25.70 -15.53 -7.28
C ARG A 700 -24.86 -16.64 -6.66
N ASN A 701 -24.55 -16.56 -5.37
CA ASN A 701 -23.77 -17.57 -4.66
C ASN A 701 -24.47 -18.95 -4.70
N GLU A 702 -25.80 -18.96 -4.57
CA GLU A 702 -26.57 -20.20 -4.69
C GLU A 702 -26.53 -20.79 -6.10
N ALA A 703 -26.75 -19.96 -7.14
CA ALA A 703 -26.70 -20.40 -8.53
C ALA A 703 -25.31 -20.95 -8.89
N GLU A 704 -24.25 -20.29 -8.43
CA GLU A 704 -22.87 -20.75 -8.62
C GLU A 704 -22.61 -22.11 -7.94
N ARG A 705 -23.09 -22.29 -6.71
CA ARG A 705 -23.01 -23.56 -5.96
C ARG A 705 -23.74 -24.70 -6.69
N GLU A 706 -24.95 -24.47 -7.17
CA GLU A 706 -25.72 -25.50 -7.87
C GLU A 706 -25.14 -25.81 -9.27
N PHE A 707 -24.60 -24.83 -9.99
CA PHE A 707 -23.82 -25.09 -11.21
C PHE A 707 -22.57 -25.94 -10.92
N LYS A 708 -21.76 -25.58 -9.91
CA LYS A 708 -20.59 -26.36 -9.49
C LYS A 708 -20.98 -27.81 -9.16
N ARG A 709 -22.04 -28.01 -8.38
CA ARG A 709 -22.59 -29.34 -8.05
C ARG A 709 -23.04 -30.12 -9.29
N SER A 710 -23.68 -29.46 -10.26
CA SER A 710 -24.12 -30.09 -11.50
C SER A 710 -22.95 -30.66 -12.31
N PHE A 711 -21.79 -29.99 -12.34
CA PHE A 711 -20.58 -30.53 -12.97
C PHE A 711 -19.86 -31.58 -12.10
N GLN A 712 -19.87 -31.45 -10.76
CA GLN A 712 -19.36 -32.48 -9.83
C GLN A 712 -20.16 -33.79 -9.85
N ARG A 713 -21.40 -33.75 -10.33
CA ARG A 713 -22.28 -34.89 -10.61
C ARG A 713 -22.36 -35.25 -12.10
N GLY A 714 -21.65 -34.51 -12.94
CA GLY A 714 -21.71 -34.64 -14.38
C GLY A 714 -21.00 -35.88 -14.93
N THR A 715 -21.17 -36.09 -16.22
CA THR A 715 -20.54 -37.18 -16.99
C THR A 715 -19.44 -36.62 -17.88
N LEU A 716 -18.21 -37.12 -17.72
CA LEU A 716 -17.05 -36.77 -18.53
C LEU A 716 -16.67 -37.92 -19.46
N ILE A 717 -16.61 -37.63 -20.76
CA ILE A 717 -16.42 -38.60 -21.85
C ILE A 717 -15.12 -38.27 -22.59
N TYR A 718 -14.29 -39.29 -22.83
CA TYR A 718 -13.06 -39.18 -23.61
C TYR A 718 -12.71 -40.51 -24.27
N ASN A 719 -12.42 -40.52 -25.58
CA ASN A 719 -12.02 -41.71 -26.34
C ASN A 719 -12.93 -42.94 -26.12
N GLY A 720 -14.24 -42.71 -26.09
CA GLY A 720 -15.26 -43.74 -25.89
C GLY A 720 -15.40 -44.28 -24.48
N ASP A 721 -14.57 -43.83 -23.53
CA ASP A 721 -14.72 -44.10 -22.11
C ASP A 721 -15.59 -43.02 -21.45
N THR A 722 -16.44 -43.44 -20.51
CA THR A 722 -17.44 -42.60 -19.84
C THR A 722 -17.22 -42.68 -18.35
N GLN A 723 -17.07 -41.52 -17.69
CA GLN A 723 -16.95 -41.42 -16.25
C GLN A 723 -18.01 -40.49 -15.69
N GLU A 724 -18.96 -41.08 -14.97
CA GLU A 724 -19.87 -40.37 -14.07
C GLU A 724 -19.11 -40.00 -12.78
N PHE A 725 -19.44 -38.84 -12.22
CA PHE A 725 -18.93 -38.39 -10.94
C PHE A 725 -20.08 -38.30 -9.92
N ASP A 726 -19.80 -38.58 -8.66
CA ASP A 726 -20.63 -38.17 -7.52
C ASP A 726 -19.70 -37.69 -6.41
N ALA A 727 -19.07 -36.53 -6.64
CA ALA A 727 -17.90 -36.07 -5.91
C ALA A 727 -18.07 -34.65 -5.37
N THR A 728 -18.99 -34.49 -4.41
CA THR A 728 -19.41 -33.22 -3.81
C THR A 728 -18.28 -32.32 -3.27
N ASN A 729 -17.13 -32.91 -2.90
CA ASN A 729 -15.98 -32.20 -2.33
C ASN A 729 -14.73 -32.19 -3.24
N THR A 730 -14.82 -32.54 -4.53
CA THR A 730 -13.67 -32.48 -5.47
C THR A 730 -13.73 -31.21 -6.32
N SER A 731 -12.60 -30.53 -6.54
CA SER A 731 -12.54 -29.36 -7.44
C SER A 731 -12.80 -29.76 -8.89
N LEU A 732 -13.38 -28.85 -9.68
CA LEU A 732 -13.73 -29.11 -11.08
C LEU A 732 -12.47 -29.38 -11.91
N SER A 733 -11.43 -28.57 -11.67
CA SER A 733 -10.06 -28.77 -12.17
C SER A 733 -9.51 -30.18 -11.94
N SER A 734 -9.73 -30.77 -10.76
CA SER A 734 -9.26 -32.13 -10.44
C SER A 734 -10.04 -33.23 -11.16
N LEU A 735 -11.33 -33.02 -11.44
CA LEU A 735 -12.16 -33.96 -12.20
C LEU A 735 -11.74 -34.00 -13.67
N VAL A 736 -11.47 -32.84 -14.27
CA VAL A 736 -10.95 -32.72 -15.65
C VAL A 736 -9.58 -33.38 -15.77
N SER A 737 -8.66 -33.08 -14.85
CA SER A 737 -7.28 -33.62 -14.86
C SER A 737 -7.25 -35.15 -15.02
N ARG A 738 -8.10 -35.89 -14.27
CA ARG A 738 -8.16 -37.37 -14.31
C ARG A 738 -8.39 -37.98 -15.70
N LYS A 739 -9.10 -37.30 -16.60
CA LYS A 739 -9.26 -37.75 -18.00
C LYS A 739 -8.20 -37.12 -18.91
N THR A 740 -7.84 -35.86 -18.67
CA THR A 740 -6.79 -35.15 -19.42
C THR A 740 -5.43 -35.84 -19.31
N ASP A 741 -5.13 -36.51 -18.20
CA ASP A 741 -3.94 -37.37 -18.01
C ASP A 741 -3.81 -38.48 -19.07
N ASN A 742 -4.93 -38.92 -19.67
CA ASN A 742 -4.97 -39.89 -20.77
C ASN A 742 -4.96 -39.23 -22.17
N ALA A 743 -5.26 -37.93 -22.24
CA ALA A 743 -5.26 -37.15 -23.48
C ALA A 743 -3.89 -36.55 -23.79
N ILE A 744 -3.19 -36.04 -22.76
CA ILE A 744 -1.87 -35.41 -22.92
C ILE A 744 -0.86 -36.34 -23.61
N PRO A 745 -0.69 -37.63 -23.24
CA PRO A 745 0.26 -38.53 -23.93
C PRO A 745 -0.12 -38.88 -25.37
N LYS A 746 -1.39 -38.73 -25.77
CA LYS A 746 -1.84 -38.96 -27.14
C LYS A 746 -1.64 -37.74 -28.03
N VAL A 747 -1.94 -36.55 -27.51
CA VAL A 747 -1.77 -35.29 -28.24
C VAL A 747 -0.29 -34.89 -28.29
N PHE A 748 0.41 -35.00 -27.17
CA PHE A 748 1.83 -34.68 -27.06
C PHE A 748 2.68 -35.97 -27.00
N THR A 749 2.72 -36.70 -28.11
CA THR A 749 3.39 -38.03 -28.20
C THR A 749 4.89 -38.01 -27.88
N SER A 750 5.55 -36.85 -27.98
CA SER A 750 6.97 -36.64 -27.67
C SER A 750 7.22 -36.02 -26.29
N PHE A 751 6.17 -35.76 -25.49
CA PHE A 751 6.29 -35.11 -24.17
C PHE A 751 7.24 -35.84 -23.23
N LYS A 752 7.19 -37.18 -23.20
CA LYS A 752 8.01 -38.03 -22.33
C LYS A 752 9.52 -37.78 -22.45
N HIS A 753 10.02 -37.28 -23.59
CA HIS A 753 11.44 -37.00 -23.75
C HIS A 753 11.88 -35.73 -23.01
N GLY A 754 10.93 -34.82 -22.73
CA GLY A 754 11.15 -33.55 -22.05
C GLY A 754 10.23 -33.33 -20.85
N SER A 755 9.74 -34.39 -20.19
CA SER A 755 8.84 -34.26 -19.03
C SER A 755 9.57 -34.07 -17.69
N ALA A 756 10.90 -34.08 -17.68
CA ALA A 756 11.68 -33.87 -16.45
C ALA A 756 11.62 -32.40 -15.97
N SER A 757 11.52 -32.21 -14.65
CA SER A 757 11.32 -30.89 -14.01
C SER A 757 12.58 -30.01 -13.97
N VAL A 758 12.95 -29.42 -15.11
CA VAL A 758 14.05 -28.43 -15.21
C VAL A 758 13.69 -27.11 -14.50
N ARG A 759 14.67 -26.50 -13.82
CA ARG A 759 14.59 -25.19 -13.14
C ARG A 759 15.80 -24.34 -13.51
N ASP A 760 15.72 -23.01 -13.36
CA ASP A 760 16.80 -22.09 -13.79
C ASP A 760 18.18 -22.42 -13.20
N ARG A 761 18.27 -22.85 -11.93
CA ARG A 761 19.53 -23.31 -11.31
C ARG A 761 20.24 -24.42 -12.10
N HIS A 762 19.49 -25.25 -12.83
CA HIS A 762 20.04 -26.34 -13.63
C HIS A 762 20.69 -25.80 -14.92
N LEU A 763 20.26 -24.63 -15.41
CA LEU A 763 20.86 -23.92 -16.55
C LEU A 763 22.18 -23.23 -16.18
N GLU A 764 22.41 -22.92 -14.91
CA GLU A 764 23.72 -22.48 -14.41
C GLU A 764 24.65 -23.69 -14.23
N GLN A 765 24.13 -24.77 -13.62
CA GLN A 765 24.88 -25.99 -13.37
C GLN A 765 25.35 -26.69 -14.67
N ILE A 766 24.60 -26.60 -15.76
CA ILE A 766 25.01 -27.17 -17.06
C ILE A 766 26.20 -26.44 -17.71
N PHE A 767 26.67 -25.30 -17.17
CA PHE A 767 27.94 -24.65 -17.58
C PHE A 767 29.08 -24.83 -16.56
N GLY A 768 28.79 -25.40 -15.38
CA GLY A 768 29.77 -25.66 -14.31
C GLY A 768 30.59 -26.95 -14.48
N ASP A 769 31.29 -27.36 -13.44
CA ASP A 769 32.01 -28.63 -13.40
C ASP A 769 31.05 -29.83 -13.36
N LEU A 770 31.19 -30.75 -14.33
CA LEU A 770 30.37 -31.96 -14.47
C LEU A 770 31.06 -33.22 -13.93
N GLN A 771 32.35 -33.16 -13.58
CA GLN A 771 33.12 -34.34 -13.13
C GLN A 771 32.90 -34.68 -11.64
N GLY A 772 32.14 -33.86 -10.91
CA GLY A 772 31.82 -34.07 -9.50
C GLY A 772 30.65 -35.04 -9.26
N SER A 773 30.66 -35.72 -8.11
CA SER A 773 29.65 -36.70 -7.67
C SER A 773 28.25 -36.11 -7.35
N SER A 774 27.92 -34.92 -7.85
CA SER A 774 26.77 -34.10 -7.44
C SER A 774 25.99 -33.50 -8.63
N ASN A 775 26.04 -34.14 -9.80
CA ASN A 775 25.20 -33.74 -10.93
C ASN A 775 23.69 -33.89 -10.59
N PRO A 776 22.86 -32.88 -10.91
CA PRO A 776 21.40 -32.97 -10.76
C PRO A 776 20.80 -34.21 -11.45
N SER A 777 19.86 -34.91 -10.78
CA SER A 777 19.21 -36.11 -11.36
C SER A 777 18.54 -35.84 -12.71
N VAL A 778 17.99 -34.64 -12.90
CA VAL A 778 17.37 -34.17 -14.14
C VAL A 778 18.30 -34.28 -15.36
N PHE A 779 19.63 -34.18 -15.19
CA PHE A 779 20.58 -34.33 -16.29
C PHE A 779 20.68 -35.78 -16.77
N SER A 780 20.59 -36.75 -15.85
CA SER A 780 20.55 -38.18 -16.18
C SER A 780 19.16 -38.62 -16.64
N GLU A 781 18.08 -38.03 -16.10
CA GLU A 781 16.71 -38.25 -16.56
C GLU A 781 16.50 -37.83 -18.03
N LEU A 782 17.12 -36.72 -18.45
CA LEU A 782 17.09 -36.21 -19.83
C LEU A 782 18.23 -36.77 -20.71
N GLY A 783 19.14 -37.55 -20.15
CA GLY A 783 20.28 -38.14 -20.86
C GLY A 783 21.35 -37.16 -21.34
N VAL A 784 21.37 -35.92 -20.84
CA VAL A 784 22.30 -34.85 -21.28
C VAL A 784 23.67 -34.90 -20.61
N VAL A 785 23.81 -35.62 -19.49
CA VAL A 785 25.10 -35.87 -18.83
C VAL A 785 25.17 -37.33 -18.37
N GLN A 786 26.24 -38.03 -18.76
CA GLN A 786 26.53 -39.40 -18.36
C GLN A 786 27.99 -39.53 -17.94
N ASP A 787 28.26 -40.19 -16.80
CA ASP A 787 29.61 -40.44 -16.26
C ASP A 787 30.53 -39.20 -16.12
N GLY A 788 29.93 -38.01 -16.08
CA GLY A 788 30.61 -36.71 -15.98
C GLY A 788 30.92 -36.04 -17.33
N GLU A 789 30.53 -36.67 -18.44
CA GLU A 789 30.65 -36.13 -19.80
C GLU A 789 29.30 -35.62 -20.31
N LEU A 790 29.35 -34.57 -21.15
CA LEU A 790 28.19 -33.95 -21.77
C LEU A 790 27.80 -34.74 -23.02
N ILE A 791 26.52 -35.10 -23.14
CA ILE A 791 25.99 -35.86 -24.29
C ILE A 791 25.13 -34.92 -25.13
N ALA A 792 25.67 -34.46 -26.27
CA ALA A 792 24.95 -33.56 -27.18
C ALA A 792 23.92 -34.31 -28.05
N GLU A 793 24.14 -35.60 -28.27
CA GLU A 793 23.24 -36.54 -28.94
C GLU A 793 22.03 -36.94 -28.06
N ALA A 794 21.91 -36.34 -26.87
CA ALA A 794 20.75 -36.50 -26.00
C ALA A 794 19.49 -36.07 -26.76
N ARG A 795 18.41 -36.84 -26.65
CA ARG A 795 17.25 -36.70 -27.54
C ARG A 795 16.66 -35.29 -27.57
N ILE A 796 16.61 -34.60 -26.43
CA ILE A 796 16.10 -33.21 -26.38
C ILE A 796 17.01 -32.19 -27.07
N ALA A 797 18.31 -32.45 -27.12
CA ALA A 797 19.28 -31.59 -27.82
C ALA A 797 19.23 -31.87 -29.33
N ALA A 798 19.23 -33.14 -29.75
CA ALA A 798 19.10 -33.52 -31.15
C ALA A 798 17.82 -32.97 -31.81
N GLU A 799 16.65 -33.07 -31.17
CA GLU A 799 15.40 -32.55 -31.77
C GLU A 799 15.41 -31.00 -31.87
N VAL A 800 16.07 -30.30 -30.94
CA VAL A 800 16.27 -28.83 -31.00
C VAL A 800 17.28 -28.43 -32.10
N GLU A 801 18.35 -29.20 -32.28
CA GLU A 801 19.34 -29.03 -33.35
C GLU A 801 18.69 -29.24 -34.73
N ASP A 802 17.92 -30.32 -34.90
CA ASP A 802 17.15 -30.61 -36.12
C ASP A 802 16.16 -29.48 -36.48
N GLU A 803 15.46 -28.89 -35.50
CA GLU A 803 14.53 -27.78 -35.73
C GLU A 803 15.26 -26.46 -36.07
N ILE A 804 16.42 -26.19 -35.46
CA ILE A 804 17.28 -25.05 -35.86
C ILE A 804 17.73 -25.23 -37.31
N GLN A 805 18.25 -26.40 -37.67
CA GLN A 805 18.65 -26.71 -39.04
C GLN A 805 17.48 -26.63 -40.03
N ARG A 806 16.28 -27.11 -39.66
CA ARG A 806 15.09 -27.04 -40.51
C ARG A 806 14.70 -25.59 -40.78
N ARG A 807 14.66 -24.76 -39.72
CA ARG A 807 14.35 -23.33 -39.82
C ARG A 807 15.37 -22.59 -40.68
N GLU A 808 16.65 -22.91 -40.52
CA GLU A 808 17.73 -22.34 -41.33
C GLU A 808 17.55 -22.67 -42.83
N LYS A 809 17.33 -23.94 -43.16
CA LYS A 809 17.05 -24.40 -44.53
C LYS A 809 15.77 -23.80 -45.12
N ALA A 810 14.81 -23.43 -44.28
CA ALA A 810 13.55 -22.79 -44.67
C ALA A 810 13.61 -21.25 -44.73
N GLY A 811 14.66 -20.61 -44.21
CA GLY A 811 14.73 -19.15 -44.04
C GLY A 811 13.78 -18.59 -42.98
N GLU A 812 13.38 -19.43 -42.00
CA GLU A 812 12.51 -19.06 -40.89
C GLU A 812 13.28 -18.41 -39.73
N SER A 813 12.57 -17.72 -38.83
CA SER A 813 13.16 -17.18 -37.61
C SER A 813 13.62 -18.30 -36.68
N ARG A 814 14.86 -18.18 -36.19
CA ARG A 814 15.57 -19.12 -35.31
C ARG A 814 15.75 -18.54 -33.90
N SER A 815 14.86 -17.66 -33.46
CA SER A 815 14.95 -17.09 -32.12
C SER A 815 14.61 -18.13 -31.06
N GLY A 816 15.17 -18.00 -29.86
CA GLY A 816 14.73 -18.80 -28.72
C GLY A 816 13.26 -18.62 -28.36
N GLY A 817 12.62 -17.54 -28.82
CA GLY A 817 11.17 -17.36 -28.74
C GLY A 817 10.44 -18.37 -29.61
N ASP A 818 10.80 -18.43 -30.89
CA ASP A 818 10.19 -19.34 -31.87
C ASP A 818 10.43 -20.82 -31.50
N LEU A 819 11.61 -21.15 -30.98
CA LEU A 819 11.92 -22.50 -30.50
C LEU A 819 11.07 -22.87 -29.26
N ILE A 820 10.95 -21.97 -28.28
CA ILE A 820 10.08 -22.20 -27.11
C ILE A 820 8.64 -22.43 -27.54
N ASP A 821 8.15 -21.63 -28.49
CA ASP A 821 6.77 -21.71 -28.93
C ASP A 821 6.54 -23.01 -29.72
N HIS A 822 7.42 -23.40 -30.66
CA HIS A 822 7.35 -24.67 -31.40
C HIS A 822 7.36 -25.91 -30.49
N PHE A 823 8.32 -26.01 -29.57
CA PHE A 823 8.42 -27.15 -28.65
C PHE A 823 7.32 -27.15 -27.57
N ALA A 824 6.52 -26.09 -27.45
CA ALA A 824 5.31 -26.10 -26.63
C ALA A 824 4.09 -26.72 -27.35
N GLU A 825 4.11 -26.83 -28.68
CA GLU A 825 3.04 -27.42 -29.50
C GLU A 825 3.10 -28.96 -29.54
N PRO A 826 2.04 -29.64 -29.98
CA PRO A 826 2.06 -31.06 -30.36
C PRO A 826 3.07 -31.29 -31.51
N PRO A 827 3.90 -32.35 -31.47
CA PRO A 827 3.85 -33.49 -30.55
C PRO A 827 4.65 -33.30 -29.25
N TYR A 828 5.37 -32.19 -29.07
CA TYR A 828 6.37 -32.04 -28.01
C TYR A 828 5.77 -31.67 -26.65
N GLY A 829 5.12 -30.51 -26.55
CA GLY A 829 4.57 -30.03 -25.29
C GLY A 829 5.62 -29.88 -24.17
N TRP A 830 6.89 -29.60 -24.46
CA TRP A 830 7.95 -29.44 -23.46
C TRP A 830 7.85 -28.11 -22.70
N SER A 831 8.58 -27.96 -21.59
CA SER A 831 8.69 -26.67 -20.90
C SER A 831 9.77 -25.79 -21.55
N ARG A 832 9.64 -24.47 -21.43
CA ARG A 832 10.65 -23.53 -21.93
C ARG A 832 12.02 -23.74 -21.28
N GLU A 833 12.07 -24.22 -20.04
CA GLU A 833 13.29 -24.56 -19.31
C GLU A 833 13.99 -25.79 -19.92
N VAL A 834 13.24 -26.78 -20.43
CA VAL A 834 13.79 -27.94 -21.16
C VAL A 834 14.41 -27.50 -22.48
N VAL A 835 13.72 -26.66 -23.26
CA VAL A 835 14.25 -26.10 -24.53
C VAL A 835 15.52 -25.28 -24.30
N ARG A 836 15.53 -24.45 -23.25
CA ARG A 836 16.71 -23.67 -22.83
C ARG A 836 17.87 -24.58 -22.40
N LEU A 837 17.59 -25.69 -21.73
CA LEU A 837 18.62 -26.66 -21.32
C LEU A 837 19.20 -27.40 -22.54
N ALA A 838 18.36 -27.86 -23.46
CA ALA A 838 18.78 -28.46 -24.72
C ALA A 838 19.69 -27.53 -25.52
N ALA A 839 19.28 -26.26 -25.71
CA ALA A 839 20.10 -25.27 -26.39
C ALA A 839 21.41 -24.95 -25.63
N ALA A 840 21.39 -24.94 -24.29
CA ALA A 840 22.60 -24.76 -23.48
C ALA A 840 23.59 -25.94 -23.62
N VAL A 841 23.09 -27.17 -23.72
CA VAL A 841 23.89 -28.39 -24.00
C VAL A 841 24.54 -28.27 -25.37
N LEU A 842 23.77 -27.94 -26.41
CA LEU A 842 24.28 -27.72 -27.77
C LEU A 842 25.35 -26.62 -27.81
N PHE A 843 25.13 -25.49 -27.13
CA PHE A 843 26.11 -24.40 -27.07
C PHE A 843 27.38 -24.78 -26.29
N ARG A 844 27.25 -25.52 -25.19
CA ARG A 844 28.42 -25.99 -24.41
C ARG A 844 29.25 -27.02 -25.18
N ASN A 845 28.62 -27.89 -25.98
CA ASN A 845 29.33 -28.79 -26.90
C ASN A 845 29.88 -28.05 -28.14
N GLY A 846 29.35 -26.87 -28.44
CA GLY A 846 29.70 -26.08 -29.61
C GLY A 846 28.95 -26.45 -30.89
N SER A 847 27.85 -27.21 -30.82
CA SER A 847 26.97 -27.48 -31.98
C SER A 847 26.33 -26.22 -32.56
N ILE A 848 25.98 -25.25 -31.71
CA ILE A 848 25.29 -24.02 -32.11
C ILE A 848 26.04 -22.76 -31.64
N ILE A 849 25.76 -21.64 -32.30
CA ILE A 849 26.27 -20.32 -31.96
C ILE A 849 25.08 -19.39 -31.65
N PRO A 850 25.00 -18.78 -30.45
CA PRO A 850 23.99 -17.79 -30.13
C PRO A 850 24.42 -16.36 -30.53
N THR A 851 23.50 -15.63 -31.15
CA THR A 851 23.63 -14.20 -31.47
C THR A 851 22.54 -13.39 -30.79
N TYR A 852 22.91 -12.42 -29.97
CA TYR A 852 22.01 -11.54 -29.22
C TYR A 852 22.41 -10.08 -29.41
N LYS A 853 21.47 -9.25 -29.90
CA LYS A 853 21.70 -7.82 -30.22
C LYS A 853 22.98 -7.58 -31.03
N GLU A 854 23.08 -8.24 -32.19
CA GLU A 854 24.22 -8.15 -33.12
C GLU A 854 25.57 -8.68 -32.59
N ARG A 855 25.67 -9.07 -31.30
CA ARG A 855 26.83 -9.77 -30.74
C ARG A 855 26.64 -11.28 -30.82
N THR A 856 27.57 -11.95 -31.50
CA THR A 856 27.69 -13.40 -31.58
C THR A 856 28.67 -13.90 -30.52
N TYR A 857 28.35 -15.00 -29.83
CA TYR A 857 29.17 -15.57 -28.76
C TYR A 857 29.71 -16.94 -29.20
N GLY A 858 31.03 -17.09 -29.28
CA GLY A 858 31.70 -18.29 -29.80
C GLY A 858 31.99 -19.38 -28.77
N THR A 859 31.91 -19.07 -27.47
CA THR A 859 32.11 -20.02 -26.36
C THR A 859 31.29 -19.63 -25.12
N TYR A 860 30.89 -20.63 -24.32
CA TYR A 860 30.16 -20.44 -23.07
C TYR A 860 30.98 -19.79 -21.94
N THR A 861 32.29 -19.61 -22.15
CA THR A 861 33.21 -18.92 -21.25
C THR A 861 33.29 -17.41 -21.50
N GLU A 862 32.65 -16.88 -22.54
CA GLU A 862 32.57 -15.44 -22.78
C GLU A 862 31.66 -14.74 -21.76
N ASP A 863 32.05 -13.52 -21.39
CA ASP A 863 31.27 -12.70 -20.46
C ASP A 863 29.87 -12.38 -21.03
N GLY A 864 28.86 -12.69 -20.23
CA GLY A 864 27.44 -12.62 -20.58
C GLY A 864 26.87 -13.79 -21.42
N ALA A 865 27.68 -14.76 -21.87
CA ALA A 865 27.21 -15.84 -22.75
C ALA A 865 26.21 -16.79 -22.06
N GLN A 866 26.47 -17.16 -20.80
CA GLN A 866 25.58 -18.05 -20.03
C GLN A 866 24.25 -17.38 -19.71
N GLU A 867 24.23 -16.04 -19.56
CA GLU A 867 23.01 -15.27 -19.31
C GLU A 867 21.99 -15.36 -20.46
N LEU A 868 22.45 -15.66 -21.69
CA LEU A 868 21.55 -15.90 -22.82
C LEU A 868 20.65 -17.10 -22.60
N PHE A 869 21.08 -18.07 -21.79
CA PHE A 869 20.33 -19.29 -21.47
C PHE A 869 19.67 -19.19 -20.10
N THR A 870 20.32 -18.59 -19.09
CA THR A 870 19.76 -18.46 -17.73
C THR A 870 18.72 -17.35 -17.59
N GLN A 871 18.65 -16.37 -18.50
CA GLN A 871 17.60 -15.33 -18.51
C GLN A 871 16.61 -15.53 -19.67
N VAL A 872 15.34 -15.85 -19.35
CA VAL A 872 14.27 -16.11 -20.34
C VAL A 872 14.12 -14.98 -21.37
N THR A 873 14.19 -13.72 -20.94
CA THR A 873 14.02 -12.55 -21.81
C THR A 873 15.16 -12.42 -22.84
N LYS A 874 16.40 -12.72 -22.43
CA LYS A 874 17.54 -12.78 -23.35
C LYS A 874 17.37 -13.95 -24.32
N PHE A 875 17.12 -15.16 -23.80
CA PHE A 875 16.91 -16.36 -24.61
C PHE A 875 15.89 -16.13 -25.73
N LYS A 876 14.72 -15.55 -25.41
CA LYS A 876 13.66 -15.27 -26.39
C LYS A 876 14.07 -14.36 -27.55
N SER A 877 15.13 -13.55 -27.38
CA SER A 877 15.64 -12.61 -28.37
C SER A 877 17.06 -12.95 -28.88
N THR A 878 17.58 -14.13 -28.52
CA THR A 878 18.79 -14.72 -29.07
C THR A 878 18.42 -15.54 -30.32
N SER A 879 19.09 -15.32 -31.45
CA SER A 879 19.10 -16.22 -32.61
C SER A 879 20.07 -17.36 -32.37
N PHE A 880 19.74 -18.57 -32.82
CA PHE A 880 20.64 -19.71 -32.82
C PHE A 880 20.94 -20.15 -34.25
N ASP A 881 22.22 -20.23 -34.55
CA ASP A 881 22.77 -20.63 -35.84
C ASP A 881 23.60 -21.91 -35.67
N GLU A 882 23.61 -22.81 -36.65
CA GLU A 882 24.48 -23.99 -36.60
C GLU A 882 25.96 -23.57 -36.64
N ARG A 883 26.80 -24.15 -35.77
CA ARG A 883 28.25 -23.97 -35.89
C ARG A 883 28.73 -24.84 -37.04
N GLU A 884 29.34 -24.25 -38.05
CA GLU A 884 30.15 -25.01 -39.01
C GLU A 884 31.13 -25.90 -38.23
N THR A 885 30.97 -27.21 -38.36
CA THR A 885 31.88 -28.18 -37.75
C THR A 885 32.98 -28.57 -38.74
N VAL A 886 34.07 -29.10 -38.19
CA VAL A 886 35.16 -29.73 -38.95
C VAL A 886 35.07 -31.24 -38.72
N ASP A 887 35.17 -31.99 -39.81
CA ASP A 887 35.27 -33.45 -39.78
C ASP A 887 36.54 -33.91 -39.03
N ILE A 888 36.51 -35.17 -38.59
CA ILE A 888 37.56 -35.72 -37.72
C ILE A 888 38.91 -35.80 -38.44
N ASP A 889 38.92 -36.00 -39.76
CA ASP A 889 40.14 -36.11 -40.55
C ASP A 889 40.80 -34.73 -40.68
N THR A 890 40.07 -33.72 -41.18
CA THR A 890 40.56 -32.34 -41.29
C THR A 890 41.01 -31.75 -39.94
N ARG A 891 40.32 -32.08 -38.84
CA ARG A 891 40.74 -31.69 -37.47
C ARG A 891 42.04 -32.36 -37.05
N THR A 892 42.26 -33.61 -37.47
CA THR A 892 43.47 -34.38 -37.18
C THR A 892 44.65 -33.87 -37.98
N ASP A 893 44.44 -33.49 -39.24
CA ASP A 893 45.45 -32.92 -40.13
C ASP A 893 45.88 -31.53 -39.64
N ALA A 894 44.93 -30.64 -39.32
CA ALA A 894 45.23 -29.34 -38.71
C ALA A 894 46.05 -29.45 -37.42
N LYS A 895 45.76 -30.45 -36.58
CA LYS A 895 46.55 -30.73 -35.37
C LYS A 895 47.98 -31.19 -35.69
N GLN A 896 48.18 -32.01 -36.73
CA GLN A 896 49.52 -32.42 -37.14
C GLN A 896 50.31 -31.24 -37.74
N LEU A 897 49.64 -30.38 -38.49
CA LEU A 897 50.22 -29.17 -39.07
C LEU A 897 50.64 -28.15 -38.00
N LEU A 898 49.86 -28.00 -36.92
CA LEU A 898 50.24 -27.19 -35.75
C LEU A 898 51.53 -27.67 -35.06
N ASP A 899 51.69 -28.97 -34.90
CA ASP A 899 52.89 -29.58 -34.29
C ASP A 899 54.11 -29.42 -35.23
N ARG A 900 53.89 -29.47 -36.55
CA ARG A 900 54.93 -29.37 -37.58
C ARG A 900 55.44 -27.94 -37.81
N LEU A 901 54.52 -26.97 -37.94
CA LEU A 901 54.86 -25.57 -38.27
C LEU A 901 55.18 -24.72 -37.04
N PHE A 902 54.49 -24.95 -35.92
CA PHE A 902 54.56 -24.09 -34.73
C PHE A 902 54.97 -24.82 -33.45
N ASP A 903 55.36 -26.11 -33.54
CA ASP A 903 55.79 -26.94 -32.42
C ASP A 903 54.74 -27.02 -31.26
N ARG A 904 53.45 -26.97 -31.63
CA ARG A 904 52.30 -26.84 -30.70
C ARG A 904 51.40 -28.08 -30.66
N LYS A 905 51.33 -28.75 -29.50
CA LYS A 905 50.52 -29.96 -29.26
C LYS A 905 49.19 -29.66 -28.58
N VAL A 906 48.09 -29.82 -29.31
CA VAL A 906 46.73 -29.53 -28.84
C VAL A 906 45.83 -30.77 -28.70
N LYS A 907 44.70 -30.63 -28.01
CA LYS A 907 43.63 -31.66 -27.94
C LYS A 907 42.87 -31.72 -29.28
N SER A 908 42.26 -32.86 -29.60
CA SER A 908 41.50 -33.04 -30.86
C SER A 908 40.05 -32.52 -30.75
N THR A 909 39.89 -31.25 -30.40
CA THR A 909 38.60 -30.53 -30.38
C THR A 909 38.72 -29.27 -31.22
N ASP A 910 37.65 -28.84 -31.89
CA ASP A 910 37.70 -27.66 -32.77
C ASP A 910 38.15 -26.39 -32.03
N GLN A 911 37.76 -26.26 -30.76
CA GLN A 911 38.21 -25.14 -29.92
C GLN A 911 39.72 -25.17 -29.65
N ALA A 912 40.28 -26.32 -29.26
CA ALA A 912 41.71 -26.42 -28.92
C ALA A 912 42.61 -26.31 -30.16
N VAL A 913 42.12 -26.72 -31.34
CA VAL A 913 42.83 -26.53 -32.61
C VAL A 913 42.76 -25.06 -33.06
N ASP A 914 41.58 -24.40 -33.00
CA ASP A 914 41.45 -22.96 -33.33
C ASP A 914 42.30 -22.07 -32.42
N GLU A 915 42.33 -22.36 -31.12
CA GLU A 915 43.17 -21.67 -30.13
C GLU A 915 44.66 -21.87 -30.45
N GLY A 916 45.10 -23.10 -30.75
CA GLY A 916 46.47 -23.40 -31.17
C GLY A 916 46.90 -22.65 -32.44
N ILE A 917 46.01 -22.56 -33.44
CA ILE A 917 46.26 -21.78 -34.67
C ILE A 917 46.39 -20.29 -34.34
N ARG A 918 45.47 -19.74 -33.56
CA ARG A 918 45.51 -18.32 -33.16
C ARG A 918 46.78 -17.97 -32.38
N GLU A 919 47.20 -18.80 -31.43
CA GLU A 919 48.41 -18.54 -30.65
C GLU A 919 49.68 -18.63 -31.52
N GLY A 920 49.80 -19.67 -32.35
CA GLY A 920 50.93 -19.83 -33.27
C GLY A 920 51.02 -18.69 -34.31
N ALA A 921 49.89 -18.34 -34.93
CA ALA A 921 49.82 -17.26 -35.90
C ALA A 921 50.11 -15.88 -35.28
N ASN A 922 49.55 -15.55 -34.11
CA ASN A 922 49.84 -14.27 -33.45
C ASN A 922 51.32 -14.16 -33.04
N GLN A 923 51.92 -15.24 -32.55
CA GLN A 923 53.34 -15.28 -32.20
C GLN A 923 54.21 -14.96 -33.43
N TRP A 924 53.99 -15.64 -34.56
CA TRP A 924 54.74 -15.37 -35.79
C TRP A 924 54.39 -14.04 -36.45
N VAL A 925 53.16 -13.54 -36.37
CA VAL A 925 52.82 -12.17 -36.83
C VAL A 925 53.58 -11.12 -36.03
N SER A 926 53.76 -11.31 -34.71
CA SER A 926 54.60 -10.43 -33.89
C SER A 926 56.07 -10.48 -34.32
N THR A 927 56.65 -11.68 -34.46
CA THR A 927 58.06 -11.86 -34.88
C THR A 927 58.31 -11.28 -36.28
N THR A 928 57.44 -11.59 -37.25
CA THR A 928 57.55 -11.05 -38.62
C THR A 928 57.36 -9.54 -38.69
N SER A 929 56.54 -8.94 -37.81
CA SER A 929 56.41 -7.47 -37.73
C SER A 929 57.73 -6.81 -37.30
N THR A 930 58.41 -7.38 -36.30
CA THR A 930 59.74 -6.94 -35.88
C THR A 930 60.76 -7.11 -37.02
N LEU A 931 60.82 -8.30 -37.63
CA LEU A 931 61.75 -8.60 -38.71
C LEU A 931 61.56 -7.66 -39.91
N LEU A 932 60.33 -7.52 -40.43
CA LEU A 932 60.05 -6.65 -41.59
C LEU A 932 60.48 -5.19 -41.37
N SER A 933 60.38 -4.68 -40.15
CA SER A 933 60.84 -3.33 -39.82
C SER A 933 62.37 -3.16 -39.92
N GLN A 934 63.13 -4.23 -39.68
CA GLN A 934 64.59 -4.26 -39.78
C GLN A 934 65.04 -4.58 -41.22
N LEU A 935 64.43 -5.58 -41.85
CA LEU A 935 64.76 -6.04 -43.20
C LEU A 935 64.53 -4.96 -44.27
N ARG A 936 63.43 -4.20 -44.16
CA ARG A 936 63.12 -3.07 -45.07
C ARG A 936 64.04 -1.85 -44.91
N ARG A 937 64.80 -1.74 -43.82
CA ARG A 937 65.77 -0.65 -43.64
C ARG A 937 67.04 -0.88 -44.48
N VAL A 938 67.33 -2.14 -44.81
CA VAL A 938 68.58 -2.57 -45.48
C VAL A 938 68.30 -3.27 -46.81
N ASP A 939 67.07 -3.12 -47.36
CA ASP A 939 66.62 -3.73 -48.61
C ASP A 939 66.97 -5.24 -48.73
N PHE A 940 66.72 -6.00 -47.66
CA PHE A 940 67.10 -7.42 -47.60
C PHE A 940 66.25 -8.28 -48.56
N PRO A 941 66.85 -9.17 -49.38
CA PRO A 941 66.17 -9.80 -50.53
C PRO A 941 64.99 -10.72 -50.16
N LEU A 942 64.96 -11.29 -48.95
CA LEU A 942 63.86 -12.17 -48.49
C LEU A 942 62.73 -11.40 -47.77
N ALA A 943 62.70 -10.06 -47.79
CA ALA A 943 61.67 -9.29 -47.09
C ALA A 943 60.25 -9.58 -47.61
N ASP A 944 60.08 -9.78 -48.92
CA ASP A 944 58.77 -10.05 -49.55
C ASP A 944 58.19 -11.41 -49.12
N ASP A 945 59.02 -12.45 -48.93
CA ASP A 945 58.57 -13.75 -48.42
C ASP A 945 58.07 -13.65 -46.97
N ILE A 946 58.74 -12.84 -46.14
CA ILE A 946 58.31 -12.60 -44.76
C ILE A 946 56.98 -11.82 -44.72
N GLU A 947 56.76 -10.89 -45.65
CA GLU A 947 55.49 -10.17 -45.79
C GLU A 947 54.38 -11.10 -46.32
N GLN A 948 54.69 -12.00 -47.26
CA GLN A 948 53.75 -13.01 -47.72
C GLN A 948 53.36 -13.97 -46.59
N PHE A 949 54.32 -14.44 -45.81
CA PHE A 949 54.08 -15.28 -44.62
C PHE A 949 53.19 -14.57 -43.59
N GLN A 950 53.55 -13.33 -43.23
CA GLN A 950 52.74 -12.50 -42.33
C GLN A 950 51.31 -12.33 -42.86
N THR A 951 51.15 -12.06 -44.16
CA THR A 951 49.85 -11.88 -44.81
C THR A 951 49.01 -13.16 -44.75
N ARG A 952 49.60 -14.34 -44.98
CA ARG A 952 48.91 -15.64 -44.83
C ARG A 952 48.43 -15.85 -43.38
N LEU A 953 49.27 -15.57 -42.39
CA LEU A 953 48.90 -15.68 -40.98
C LEU A 953 47.80 -14.68 -40.56
N GLN A 954 47.86 -13.44 -41.03
CA GLN A 954 46.81 -12.44 -40.80
C GLN A 954 45.48 -12.84 -41.44
N ASN A 955 45.48 -13.41 -42.65
CA ASN A 955 44.27 -13.92 -43.30
C ASN A 955 43.60 -15.05 -42.50
N LEU A 956 44.40 -15.92 -41.86
CA LEU A 956 43.89 -16.94 -40.94
C LEU A 956 43.29 -16.31 -39.67
N LEU A 957 43.95 -15.31 -39.08
CA LEU A 957 43.44 -14.60 -37.90
C LEU A 957 42.14 -13.84 -38.20
N GLN A 958 41.94 -13.36 -39.43
CA GLN A 958 40.72 -12.67 -39.87
C GLN A 958 39.52 -13.59 -40.13
N GLN A 959 39.68 -14.93 -40.14
CA GLN A 959 38.54 -15.82 -40.38
C GLN A 959 37.47 -15.74 -39.29
N PRO A 960 36.17 -15.68 -39.65
CA PRO A 960 35.10 -15.39 -38.68
C PRO A 960 34.73 -16.58 -37.79
N THR A 961 34.81 -17.81 -38.29
CA THR A 961 34.45 -19.04 -37.56
C THR A 961 35.68 -19.91 -37.29
N SER A 962 35.63 -20.74 -36.25
CA SER A 962 36.71 -21.68 -35.95
C SER A 962 36.90 -22.70 -37.06
N ALA A 963 35.80 -23.22 -37.63
CA ALA A 963 35.89 -24.19 -38.73
C ALA A 963 36.44 -23.60 -40.04
N LYS A 964 36.11 -22.36 -40.40
CA LYS A 964 36.73 -21.70 -41.56
C LYS A 964 38.23 -21.50 -41.35
N ARG A 965 38.67 -21.13 -40.15
CA ARG A 965 40.09 -21.00 -39.83
C ARG A 965 40.84 -22.33 -39.88
N ILE A 966 40.26 -23.39 -39.31
CA ILE A 966 40.86 -24.74 -39.34
C ILE A 966 40.95 -25.26 -40.78
N LYS A 967 39.87 -25.14 -41.57
CA LYS A 967 39.86 -25.55 -42.99
C LYS A 967 40.89 -24.76 -43.80
N GLN A 968 40.91 -23.42 -43.67
CA GLN A 968 41.87 -22.58 -44.39
C GLN A 968 43.32 -22.81 -43.93
N PHE A 969 43.55 -23.16 -42.66
CA PHE A 969 44.90 -23.51 -42.18
C PHE A 969 45.44 -24.78 -42.85
N VAL A 970 44.58 -25.77 -43.10
CA VAL A 970 44.93 -26.96 -43.89
C VAL A 970 45.05 -26.64 -45.38
N GLU A 971 44.18 -25.80 -45.94
CA GLU A 971 44.28 -25.35 -47.34
C GLU A 971 45.59 -24.57 -47.63
N PHE A 972 46.18 -23.93 -46.62
CA PHE A 972 47.46 -23.24 -46.71
C PHE A 972 48.67 -24.10 -46.29
N GLU A 973 48.54 -25.44 -46.17
CA GLU A 973 49.66 -26.34 -45.79
C GLU A 973 50.88 -26.15 -46.69
N ASP A 974 50.73 -26.32 -48.01
CA ASP A 974 51.81 -26.18 -48.99
C ASP A 974 52.47 -24.77 -48.94
N ASP A 975 51.66 -23.71 -48.90
CA ASP A 975 52.14 -22.32 -48.84
C ASP A 975 52.89 -22.02 -47.53
N LEU A 976 52.42 -22.57 -46.39
CA LEU A 976 52.97 -22.26 -45.08
C LEU A 976 54.21 -23.10 -44.73
N GLU A 977 54.39 -24.29 -45.30
CA GLU A 977 55.60 -25.09 -45.04
C GLU A 977 56.87 -24.37 -45.51
N ASP A 978 56.92 -23.95 -46.77
CA ASP A 978 58.08 -23.25 -47.34
C ASP A 978 58.28 -21.88 -46.68
N LEU A 979 57.21 -21.09 -46.52
CA LEU A 979 57.28 -19.77 -45.91
C LEU A 979 57.65 -19.80 -44.42
N THR A 980 57.19 -20.80 -43.65
CA THR A 980 57.60 -20.96 -42.24
C THR A 980 59.08 -21.30 -42.14
N LYS A 981 59.62 -22.08 -43.08
CA LYS A 981 61.04 -22.40 -43.13
C LYS A 981 61.88 -21.15 -43.44
N THR A 982 61.54 -20.40 -44.49
CA THR A 982 62.21 -19.12 -44.80
C THR A 982 62.14 -18.14 -43.64
N ALA A 983 60.98 -18.04 -42.96
CA ALA A 983 60.82 -17.20 -41.78
C ALA A 983 61.67 -17.64 -40.58
N ARG A 984 61.88 -18.95 -40.38
CA ARG A 984 62.81 -19.48 -39.36
C ARG A 984 64.27 -19.15 -39.71
N ASP A 985 64.67 -19.38 -40.96
CA ASP A 985 66.05 -19.12 -41.43
C ASP A 985 66.40 -17.62 -41.35
N VAL A 986 65.46 -16.73 -41.71
CA VAL A 986 65.61 -15.27 -41.58
C VAL A 986 65.61 -14.81 -40.11
N ALA A 987 64.74 -15.37 -39.26
CA ALA A 987 64.72 -15.06 -37.83
C ALA A 987 66.04 -15.47 -37.14
N GLU A 988 66.61 -16.61 -37.52
CA GLU A 988 67.92 -17.05 -37.03
C GLU A 988 69.04 -16.14 -37.53
N PHE A 989 69.02 -15.72 -38.79
CA PHE A 989 69.99 -14.77 -39.35
C PHE A 989 69.95 -13.40 -38.64
N CYS A 990 68.76 -12.92 -38.28
CA CYS A 990 68.59 -11.67 -37.51
C CYS A 990 68.89 -11.83 -36.00
N GLY A 991 69.15 -13.05 -35.52
CA GLY A 991 69.54 -13.33 -34.14
C GLY A 991 68.38 -13.49 -33.14
N GLU A 992 67.12 -13.48 -33.59
CA GLU A 992 65.93 -13.60 -32.72
C GLU A 992 65.87 -14.95 -31.96
N THR A 993 66.46 -16.01 -32.50
CA THR A 993 66.47 -17.37 -31.93
C THR A 993 67.82 -17.84 -31.38
N SER A 994 68.94 -17.28 -31.85
CA SER A 994 70.29 -17.83 -31.61
C SER A 994 71.33 -16.81 -31.11
N GLY A 995 71.00 -15.51 -31.05
CA GLY A 995 71.78 -14.48 -30.35
C GLY A 995 72.88 -13.76 -31.15
N GLU A 996 73.31 -14.28 -32.31
CA GLU A 996 74.18 -13.56 -33.24
C GLU A 996 73.33 -12.80 -34.27
N ASN A 997 73.28 -11.46 -34.19
CA ASN A 997 72.54 -10.64 -35.16
C ASN A 997 73.42 -10.33 -36.39
N ARG A 998 73.28 -11.14 -37.44
CA ARG A 998 74.04 -11.00 -38.70
C ARG A 998 73.46 -9.94 -39.64
N LEU A 999 72.27 -9.40 -39.34
CA LEU A 999 71.68 -8.31 -40.10
C LEU A 999 72.46 -7.00 -39.93
N LYS A 1000 73.08 -6.78 -38.76
CA LYS A 1000 74.03 -5.67 -38.55
C LYS A 1000 75.30 -5.82 -39.38
N GLU A 1001 75.89 -7.03 -39.40
CA GLU A 1001 77.04 -7.33 -40.26
C GLU A 1001 76.68 -7.09 -41.75
N TYR A 1002 75.47 -7.49 -42.17
CA TYR A 1002 74.91 -7.22 -43.50
C TYR A 1002 74.82 -5.71 -43.79
N GLU A 1003 74.25 -4.90 -42.88
CA GLU A 1003 74.17 -3.44 -43.05
C GLU A 1003 75.56 -2.79 -43.18
N THR A 1004 76.54 -3.22 -42.38
CA THR A 1004 77.92 -2.73 -42.47
C THR A 1004 78.58 -3.08 -43.80
N ILE A 1005 78.46 -4.33 -44.25
CA ILE A 1005 79.08 -4.81 -45.50
C ILE A 1005 78.41 -4.18 -46.73
N GLN A 1006 77.07 -4.12 -46.74
CA GLN A 1006 76.29 -3.49 -47.82
C GLN A 1006 76.67 -2.01 -47.95
N ARG A 1007 76.72 -1.28 -46.83
CA ARG A 1007 77.13 0.13 -46.83
C ARG A 1007 78.53 0.30 -47.39
N PHE A 1008 79.54 -0.42 -46.87
CA PHE A 1008 80.92 -0.36 -47.38
C PHE A 1008 81.01 -0.55 -48.91
N ILE A 1009 80.27 -1.51 -49.47
CA ILE A 1009 80.26 -1.76 -50.92
C ILE A 1009 79.62 -0.59 -51.69
N THR A 1010 78.59 0.05 -51.15
CA THR A 1010 77.87 1.16 -51.79
C THR A 1010 78.46 2.56 -51.58
N THR A 1011 79.30 2.77 -50.56
CA THR A 1011 79.87 4.09 -50.24
C THR A 1011 81.38 4.12 -50.37
N GLU A 1012 82.11 3.43 -49.48
CA GLU A 1012 83.57 3.42 -49.43
C GLU A 1012 84.17 2.82 -50.70
N TRP A 1013 83.70 1.63 -51.10
CA TRP A 1013 84.25 0.91 -52.24
C TRP A 1013 83.95 1.62 -53.57
N GLU A 1014 82.73 2.10 -53.78
CA GLU A 1014 82.40 2.88 -54.98
C GLU A 1014 83.21 4.19 -55.04
N SER A 1015 83.36 4.91 -53.92
CA SER A 1015 84.23 6.11 -53.86
C SER A 1015 85.69 5.79 -54.18
N LEU A 1016 86.26 4.70 -53.65
CA LEU A 1016 87.63 4.28 -53.99
C LEU A 1016 87.78 3.98 -55.48
N ILE A 1017 86.79 3.32 -56.09
CA ILE A 1017 86.81 2.97 -57.51
C ILE A 1017 86.69 4.21 -58.39
N ASP A 1018 85.83 5.17 -58.05
CA ASP A 1018 85.73 6.45 -58.76
C ASP A 1018 87.06 7.24 -58.71
N GLU A 1019 87.66 7.36 -57.53
CA GLU A 1019 88.95 8.03 -57.34
C GLU A 1019 90.11 7.29 -58.04
N ALA A 1020 90.07 5.95 -58.11
CA ALA A 1020 91.01 5.15 -58.90
C ALA A 1020 90.87 5.38 -60.42
N ASN A 1021 89.66 5.70 -60.91
CA ASN A 1021 89.42 6.01 -62.31
C ASN A 1021 89.85 7.44 -62.66
N ASP A 1022 89.57 8.42 -61.81
CA ASP A 1022 89.89 9.83 -62.04
C ASP A 1022 91.35 10.19 -61.70
N HIS A 1023 91.98 9.47 -60.76
CA HIS A 1023 93.33 9.72 -60.27
C HIS A 1023 94.26 8.48 -60.29
N PRO A 1024 94.44 7.81 -61.45
CA PRO A 1024 95.20 6.55 -61.58
C PRO A 1024 96.72 6.66 -61.37
N GLY A 1025 97.22 7.85 -61.00
CA GLY A 1025 98.61 8.06 -60.57
C GLY A 1025 98.79 8.22 -59.06
N LEU A 1026 97.69 8.24 -58.30
CA LEU A 1026 97.63 8.39 -56.84
C LEU A 1026 96.95 7.19 -56.16
N VAL A 1027 96.02 6.53 -56.85
CA VAL A 1027 95.19 5.43 -56.33
C VAL A 1027 95.33 4.24 -57.28
N ASP A 1028 95.66 3.06 -56.75
CA ASP A 1028 95.74 1.79 -57.50
C ASP A 1028 94.98 0.69 -56.73
N VAL A 1029 94.26 -0.16 -57.44
CA VAL A 1029 93.38 -1.21 -56.87
C VAL A 1029 93.50 -2.48 -57.70
N SER A 1030 93.73 -3.61 -57.03
CA SER A 1030 93.95 -4.90 -57.68
C SER A 1030 92.66 -5.51 -58.26
N ASP A 1031 92.81 -6.26 -59.35
CA ASP A 1031 91.67 -6.96 -59.98
C ASP A 1031 91.08 -8.04 -59.05
N ASP A 1032 91.89 -8.72 -58.24
CA ASP A 1032 91.41 -9.69 -57.24
C ASP A 1032 90.45 -9.05 -56.22
N ALA A 1033 90.68 -7.78 -55.84
CA ALA A 1033 89.82 -7.05 -54.91
C ALA A 1033 88.53 -6.56 -55.59
N ARG A 1034 88.59 -6.14 -56.87
CA ARG A 1034 87.40 -5.85 -57.70
C ARG A 1034 86.50 -7.08 -57.83
N ASP A 1035 87.08 -8.21 -58.22
CA ASP A 1035 86.36 -9.48 -58.36
C ASP A 1035 85.73 -9.94 -57.02
N ALA A 1036 86.37 -9.65 -55.88
CA ALA A 1036 85.82 -9.95 -54.55
C ALA A 1036 84.62 -9.03 -54.22
N ALA A 1037 84.77 -7.72 -54.39
CA ALA A 1037 83.68 -6.77 -54.16
C ALA A 1037 82.46 -7.04 -55.05
N ASP A 1038 82.67 -7.37 -56.33
CA ASP A 1038 81.59 -7.76 -57.24
C ASP A 1038 80.86 -9.03 -56.79
N ARG A 1039 81.58 -10.03 -56.24
CA ARG A 1039 80.93 -11.22 -55.65
C ARG A 1039 80.10 -10.89 -54.42
N VAL A 1040 80.59 -10.01 -53.54
CA VAL A 1040 79.82 -9.51 -52.40
C VAL A 1040 78.53 -8.84 -52.89
N LYS A 1041 78.64 -7.84 -53.78
CA LYS A 1041 77.52 -7.08 -54.34
C LYS A 1041 76.44 -8.01 -54.93
N ASN A 1042 76.84 -8.91 -55.82
CA ASN A 1042 75.91 -9.87 -56.45
C ASN A 1042 75.29 -10.88 -55.46
N THR A 1043 75.92 -11.17 -54.31
CA THR A 1043 75.39 -12.15 -53.35
C THR A 1043 74.41 -11.52 -52.37
N LEU A 1044 74.67 -10.27 -51.93
CA LEU A 1044 73.78 -9.53 -51.03
C LEU A 1044 72.38 -9.32 -51.64
N ASP A 1045 72.32 -9.03 -52.94
CA ASP A 1045 71.08 -8.79 -53.69
C ASP A 1045 70.27 -10.08 -54.02
N THR A 1046 70.58 -11.22 -53.39
CA THR A 1046 69.94 -12.51 -53.70
C THR A 1046 69.48 -13.30 -52.46
N GLU A 1047 68.41 -14.06 -52.63
CA GLU A 1047 67.88 -15.05 -51.66
C GLU A 1047 68.97 -16.00 -51.11
N GLY A 1048 70.06 -16.20 -51.86
CA GLY A 1048 71.20 -17.02 -51.46
C GLY A 1048 72.03 -16.47 -50.30
N VAL A 1049 71.86 -15.20 -49.91
CA VAL A 1049 72.72 -14.49 -48.93
C VAL A 1049 72.88 -15.24 -47.60
N ILE A 1050 71.81 -15.81 -47.04
CA ILE A 1050 71.86 -16.57 -45.78
C ILE A 1050 72.74 -17.82 -45.93
N SER A 1051 72.57 -18.54 -47.04
CA SER A 1051 73.31 -19.78 -47.31
C SER A 1051 74.80 -19.56 -47.65
N GLN A 1052 75.14 -18.38 -48.18
CA GLN A 1052 76.49 -18.04 -48.64
C GLN A 1052 77.21 -17.05 -47.71
N TRP A 1053 76.65 -16.74 -46.54
CA TRP A 1053 77.12 -15.68 -45.63
C TRP A 1053 78.62 -15.74 -45.31
N ASN A 1054 79.19 -16.93 -45.13
CA ASN A 1054 80.62 -17.09 -44.85
C ASN A 1054 81.53 -16.72 -46.04
N ASN A 1055 81.05 -16.91 -47.27
CA ASN A 1055 81.76 -16.48 -48.48
C ASN A 1055 81.73 -14.96 -48.59
N VAL A 1056 80.55 -14.35 -48.37
CA VAL A 1056 80.35 -12.88 -48.33
C VAL A 1056 81.34 -12.23 -47.35
N LYS A 1057 81.46 -12.77 -46.13
CA LYS A 1057 82.43 -12.27 -45.14
C LYS A 1057 83.90 -12.46 -45.51
N THR A 1058 84.23 -13.44 -46.36
CA THR A 1058 85.60 -13.65 -46.85
C THR A 1058 85.93 -12.67 -47.98
N ASP A 1059 85.05 -12.55 -48.98
CA ASP A 1059 85.25 -11.62 -50.09
C ASP A 1059 85.20 -10.14 -49.64
N TYR A 1060 84.33 -9.80 -48.66
CA TYR A 1060 84.32 -8.48 -48.03
C TYR A 1060 85.67 -8.11 -47.42
N ARG A 1061 86.31 -9.03 -46.68
CA ARG A 1061 87.62 -8.76 -46.07
C ARG A 1061 88.69 -8.47 -47.12
N THR A 1062 88.69 -9.17 -48.24
CA THR A 1062 89.63 -8.90 -49.34
C THR A 1062 89.44 -7.51 -49.94
N ALA A 1063 88.19 -7.03 -50.08
CA ALA A 1063 87.90 -5.67 -50.53
C ALA A 1063 88.26 -4.61 -49.47
N ALA A 1064 87.93 -4.85 -48.20
CA ALA A 1064 88.24 -3.96 -47.07
C ALA A 1064 89.75 -3.80 -46.83
N GLU A 1065 90.53 -4.89 -46.88
CA GLU A 1065 91.99 -4.87 -46.78
C GLU A 1065 92.63 -4.00 -47.88
N ALA A 1066 92.13 -4.10 -49.13
CA ALA A 1066 92.58 -3.28 -50.24
C ALA A 1066 92.22 -1.79 -50.07
N PHE A 1067 91.02 -1.50 -49.55
CA PHE A 1067 90.59 -0.14 -49.24
C PHE A 1067 91.47 0.49 -48.16
N THR A 1068 91.65 -0.18 -47.02
CA THR A 1068 92.49 0.28 -45.90
C THR A 1068 93.91 0.56 -46.36
N THR A 1069 94.55 -0.38 -47.07
CA THR A 1069 95.94 -0.23 -47.55
C THR A 1069 96.11 1.03 -48.42
N THR A 1070 95.11 1.33 -49.26
CA THR A 1070 95.16 2.48 -50.16
C THR A 1070 94.89 3.79 -49.42
N TYR A 1071 93.95 3.79 -48.47
CA TYR A 1071 93.66 4.94 -47.61
C TYR A 1071 94.86 5.36 -46.77
N GLU A 1072 95.51 4.40 -46.10
CA GLU A 1072 96.67 4.65 -45.24
C GLU A 1072 97.82 5.29 -46.04
N SER A 1073 98.09 4.77 -47.24
CA SER A 1073 99.12 5.33 -48.13
C SER A 1073 98.82 6.78 -48.57
N LEU A 1074 97.55 7.14 -48.79
CA LEU A 1074 97.16 8.54 -49.09
C LEU A 1074 97.28 9.43 -47.85
N TYR A 1075 96.93 8.91 -46.67
CA TYR A 1075 96.99 9.65 -45.41
C TYR A 1075 98.44 10.03 -45.04
N GLU A 1076 99.39 9.07 -45.14
CA GLU A 1076 100.83 9.35 -45.01
C GLU A 1076 101.28 10.39 -46.04
N LYS A 1077 100.81 10.28 -47.29
CA LYS A 1077 101.18 11.19 -48.37
C LYS A 1077 100.76 12.64 -48.11
N ARG A 1078 99.57 12.87 -47.54
CA ARG A 1078 99.12 14.21 -47.10
C ARG A 1078 100.05 14.77 -46.03
N TYR A 1079 100.40 13.97 -45.02
CA TYR A 1079 101.25 14.42 -43.92
C TYR A 1079 102.64 14.86 -44.40
N GLU A 1080 103.30 14.07 -45.26
CA GLU A 1080 104.56 14.46 -45.91
C GLU A 1080 104.42 15.83 -46.58
N THR A 1081 103.41 15.98 -47.43
CA THR A 1081 103.18 17.17 -48.25
C THR A 1081 102.94 18.44 -47.42
N TYR A 1082 102.14 18.39 -46.35
CA TYR A 1082 101.93 19.55 -45.48
C TYR A 1082 103.11 19.85 -44.54
N SER A 1083 103.90 18.83 -44.17
CA SER A 1083 105.12 19.03 -43.37
C SER A 1083 106.11 19.94 -44.10
N ASP A 1084 106.33 19.68 -45.39
CA ASP A 1084 107.22 20.47 -46.25
C ASP A 1084 106.77 21.95 -46.34
N SER A 1085 105.46 22.21 -46.46
CA SER A 1085 104.90 23.56 -46.51
C SER A 1085 104.94 24.31 -45.17
N ILE A 1086 104.73 23.64 -44.03
CA ILE A 1086 104.81 24.29 -42.71
C ILE A 1086 106.22 24.80 -42.43
N ASP A 1087 107.24 24.02 -42.76
CA ASP A 1087 108.63 24.43 -42.58
C ASP A 1087 109.06 25.55 -43.55
N SER A 1088 108.41 25.65 -44.72
CA SER A 1088 108.50 26.82 -45.61
C SER A 1088 107.95 28.10 -44.96
N VAL A 1089 106.77 28.05 -44.29
CA VAL A 1089 106.19 29.22 -43.61
C VAL A 1089 106.98 29.64 -42.36
N LYS A 1090 107.44 28.69 -41.53
CA LYS A 1090 108.33 29.00 -40.39
C LYS A 1090 109.61 29.72 -40.84
N SER A 1091 110.15 29.33 -41.99
CA SER A 1091 111.32 29.97 -42.60
C SER A 1091 111.06 31.40 -43.09
N TYR A 1092 109.80 31.77 -43.34
CA TYR A 1092 109.39 33.09 -43.80
C TYR A 1092 109.20 34.11 -42.65
N ALA A 1093 108.61 33.69 -41.53
CA ALA A 1093 108.23 34.57 -40.41
C ALA A 1093 109.40 35.31 -39.73
N GLY A 1094 110.56 34.66 -39.63
CA GLY A 1094 111.71 35.21 -38.90
C GLY A 1094 111.53 35.20 -37.37
N SER A 1095 112.43 35.88 -36.64
CA SER A 1095 112.59 35.73 -35.18
C SER A 1095 112.01 36.88 -34.34
N ASN A 1096 111.13 37.70 -34.90
CA ASN A 1096 110.62 38.93 -34.25
C ASN A 1096 109.14 38.86 -33.86
N ILE A 1097 108.42 37.80 -34.27
CA ILE A 1097 107.04 37.53 -33.88
C ILE A 1097 107.06 36.56 -32.70
N ASP A 1098 106.16 36.77 -31.73
CA ASP A 1098 106.00 35.86 -30.58
C ASP A 1098 105.61 34.45 -31.06
N GLU A 1099 106.06 33.40 -30.36
CA GLU A 1099 105.68 32.01 -30.67
C GLU A 1099 104.14 31.84 -30.66
N SER A 1100 103.41 32.60 -29.83
CA SER A 1100 101.94 32.62 -29.81
C SER A 1100 101.34 33.11 -31.14
N ASN A 1101 101.91 34.17 -31.72
CA ASN A 1101 101.40 34.77 -32.96
C ASN A 1101 101.82 33.95 -34.20
N LEU A 1102 103.02 33.35 -34.17
CA LEU A 1102 103.44 32.37 -35.19
C LEU A 1102 102.57 31.11 -35.15
N HIS A 1103 102.13 30.68 -33.96
CA HIS A 1103 101.24 29.54 -33.81
C HIS A 1103 99.84 29.82 -34.39
N SER A 1104 99.28 31.02 -34.20
CA SER A 1104 98.02 31.44 -34.82
C SER A 1104 98.08 31.29 -36.35
N ALA A 1105 99.07 31.92 -36.97
CA ALA A 1105 99.22 31.91 -38.43
C ALA A 1105 99.50 30.52 -39.04
N LEU A 1106 100.17 29.63 -38.31
CA LEU A 1106 100.42 28.25 -38.75
C LEU A 1106 99.25 27.30 -38.47
N SER A 1107 98.22 27.74 -37.75
CA SER A 1107 97.13 26.88 -37.27
C SER A 1107 96.43 26.16 -38.43
N ASP A 1108 96.04 26.90 -39.47
CA ASP A 1108 95.32 26.40 -40.67
C ASP A 1108 96.09 25.29 -41.41
N LEU A 1109 97.43 25.37 -41.47
CA LEU A 1109 98.27 24.32 -42.08
C LEU A 1109 98.46 23.13 -41.14
N THR A 1110 98.68 23.40 -39.85
CA THR A 1110 98.95 22.37 -38.83
C THR A 1110 97.71 21.51 -38.59
N GLU A 1111 96.51 22.11 -38.62
CA GLU A 1111 95.23 21.41 -38.54
C GLU A 1111 95.01 20.46 -39.75
N ARG A 1112 95.34 20.91 -40.97
CA ARG A 1112 95.16 20.11 -42.20
C ARG A 1112 96.26 19.07 -42.44
N GLN A 1113 97.46 19.25 -41.88
CA GLN A 1113 98.53 18.26 -41.90
C GLN A 1113 98.08 16.92 -41.28
N GLY A 1114 97.41 17.00 -40.13
CA GLY A 1114 96.95 15.85 -39.35
C GLY A 1114 98.09 15.00 -38.77
N GLY A 1115 97.79 13.73 -38.48
CA GLY A 1115 98.76 12.75 -37.99
C GLY A 1115 99.65 12.16 -39.09
N GLY A 1116 100.81 11.61 -38.70
CA GLY A 1116 101.80 11.04 -39.64
C GLY A 1116 101.47 9.69 -40.25
N ALA A 1117 100.56 8.95 -39.64
CA ALA A 1117 100.02 7.67 -40.11
C ALA A 1117 98.62 7.48 -39.50
N VAL A 1118 97.88 6.51 -40.02
CA VAL A 1118 96.56 6.06 -39.55
C VAL A 1118 96.53 4.53 -39.63
N ASP A 1119 95.68 3.89 -38.83
CA ASP A 1119 95.48 2.43 -38.78
C ASP A 1119 93.95 2.20 -38.83
N LEU A 1120 93.44 1.65 -39.94
CA LEU A 1120 92.01 1.38 -40.10
C LEU A 1120 91.66 -0.07 -39.73
N ASP A 1121 91.15 -0.25 -38.52
CA ASP A 1121 90.79 -1.57 -37.98
C ASP A 1121 89.54 -2.17 -38.67
N ILE A 1122 89.80 -3.02 -39.67
CA ILE A 1122 88.79 -3.85 -40.38
C ILE A 1122 88.23 -5.01 -39.55
N SER A 1123 88.68 -5.21 -38.31
CA SER A 1123 88.26 -6.32 -37.45
C SER A 1123 87.14 -5.96 -36.47
N ASN A 1124 86.88 -4.66 -36.26
CA ASN A 1124 85.69 -4.20 -35.57
C ASN A 1124 84.46 -4.26 -36.50
N GLU A 1125 83.31 -4.66 -35.94
CA GLU A 1125 82.05 -4.80 -36.69
C GLU A 1125 81.39 -3.45 -37.03
N ASP A 1126 81.94 -2.35 -36.49
CA ASP A 1126 81.58 -0.97 -36.79
C ASP A 1126 82.39 -0.44 -37.99
N HIS A 1127 81.69 -0.37 -39.12
CA HIS A 1127 82.03 0.27 -40.40
C HIS A 1127 83.20 1.30 -40.44
N ILE A 1128 84.09 1.12 -41.42
CA ILE A 1128 85.39 1.79 -41.60
C ILE A 1128 85.35 3.33 -41.55
N ASN A 1129 84.32 3.98 -42.13
CA ASN A 1129 84.05 5.44 -42.10
C ASN A 1129 85.30 6.35 -41.99
N PRO A 1130 86.18 6.38 -43.00
CA PRO A 1130 87.43 7.13 -42.91
C PRO A 1130 87.22 8.64 -42.76
N ASP A 1131 87.90 9.24 -41.79
CA ASP A 1131 87.96 10.70 -41.60
C ASP A 1131 89.41 11.22 -41.75
N PRO A 1132 89.69 12.16 -42.66
CA PRO A 1132 88.79 12.65 -43.72
C PRO A 1132 88.66 11.64 -44.87
N SER A 1133 87.53 11.65 -45.58
CA SER A 1133 87.26 10.73 -46.69
C SER A 1133 88.35 10.75 -47.79
N ILE A 1134 88.45 9.68 -48.61
CA ILE A 1134 89.46 9.58 -49.68
C ILE A 1134 89.47 10.82 -50.58
N THR A 1135 88.31 11.25 -51.08
CA THR A 1135 88.16 12.48 -51.87
C THR A 1135 88.74 13.70 -51.16
N ARG A 1136 88.51 13.84 -49.85
CA ARG A 1136 88.97 14.98 -49.05
C ARG A 1136 90.47 14.90 -48.73
N LEU A 1137 91.03 13.71 -48.53
CA LEU A 1137 92.49 13.50 -48.45
C LEU A 1137 93.18 13.92 -49.76
N ILE A 1138 92.63 13.49 -50.90
CA ILE A 1138 93.14 13.84 -52.22
C ILE A 1138 93.06 15.35 -52.44
N GLU A 1139 91.93 15.99 -52.08
CA GLU A 1139 91.79 17.45 -52.14
C GLU A 1139 92.83 18.17 -51.26
N HIS A 1140 93.10 17.69 -50.04
CA HIS A 1140 94.15 18.26 -49.18
C HIS A 1140 95.53 18.19 -49.86
N ILE A 1141 95.91 17.01 -50.36
CA ILE A 1141 97.18 16.81 -51.10
C ILE A 1141 97.28 17.78 -52.29
N GLN A 1142 96.17 18.06 -52.97
CA GLN A 1142 96.13 18.96 -54.14
C GLN A 1142 96.08 20.47 -53.79
N THR A 1143 95.69 20.87 -52.57
CA THR A 1143 95.42 22.27 -52.22
C THR A 1143 96.40 22.92 -51.24
N VAL A 1144 97.37 22.16 -50.72
CA VAL A 1144 98.42 22.60 -49.77
C VAL A 1144 99.03 23.97 -50.09
N ASP A 1145 99.39 24.22 -51.36
CA ASP A 1145 100.05 25.44 -51.83
C ASP A 1145 99.23 26.71 -51.53
N SER A 1146 97.90 26.61 -51.50
CA SER A 1146 97.03 27.75 -51.21
C SER A 1146 97.10 28.17 -49.74
N TYR A 1147 97.11 27.19 -48.83
CA TYR A 1147 97.18 27.43 -47.38
C TYR A 1147 98.57 27.93 -46.96
N GLU A 1148 99.64 27.50 -47.64
CA GLU A 1148 101.00 28.01 -47.42
C GLU A 1148 101.13 29.51 -47.67
N ASN A 1149 100.26 30.08 -48.51
CA ASN A 1149 100.24 31.52 -48.80
C ASN A 1149 99.36 32.31 -47.84
N GLY A 1150 98.26 31.73 -47.33
CA GLY A 1150 97.38 32.36 -46.34
C GLY A 1150 98.09 32.62 -45.01
N ALA A 1151 98.72 31.58 -44.45
CA ALA A 1151 99.47 31.63 -43.20
C ALA A 1151 100.50 32.77 -43.15
N LYS A 1152 101.19 33.04 -44.27
CA LYS A 1152 102.19 34.12 -44.38
C LYS A 1152 101.61 35.54 -44.24
N THR A 1153 100.28 35.69 -44.27
CA THR A 1153 99.56 36.99 -44.19
C THR A 1153 99.06 37.31 -42.79
N GLU A 1154 98.69 36.32 -41.99
CA GLU A 1154 98.12 36.53 -40.64
C GLU A 1154 99.17 37.05 -39.64
N ILE A 1155 100.43 36.66 -39.83
CA ILE A 1155 101.61 37.10 -39.08
C ILE A 1155 101.73 38.64 -39.02
N ASP A 1156 101.15 39.36 -39.98
CA ASP A 1156 101.27 40.81 -40.10
C ASP A 1156 100.35 41.62 -39.13
N ASN A 1157 99.52 41.01 -38.26
CA ASN A 1157 98.33 41.70 -37.63
C ASN A 1157 98.19 41.82 -36.07
N LEU A 1158 99.02 41.26 -35.17
CA LEU A 1158 98.67 41.05 -33.72
C LEU A 1158 99.56 41.78 -32.65
N ASP A 1159 99.10 42.85 -31.92
CA ASP A 1159 99.99 43.67 -31.02
C ASP A 1159 99.43 44.48 -29.76
N ASP A 1160 98.15 44.41 -29.29
CA ASP A 1160 97.52 45.49 -28.42
C ASP A 1160 97.37 45.37 -26.84
N ASP A 1161 96.16 45.12 -26.25
CA ASP A 1161 95.64 45.81 -24.99
C ASP A 1161 95.21 44.94 -23.74
N ASP A 1162 94.89 45.54 -22.56
CA ASP A 1162 94.61 44.91 -21.21
C ASP A 1162 93.60 45.72 -20.29
N ASP A 1163 93.18 45.25 -19.08
CA ASP A 1163 91.95 45.67 -18.29
C ASP A 1163 92.02 46.80 -17.19
N ASP A 1164 90.88 47.50 -16.89
CA ASP A 1164 90.69 48.58 -15.85
C ASP A 1164 89.25 48.71 -15.24
N GLY A 1165 88.65 47.62 -14.78
CA GLY A 1165 87.68 47.64 -13.65
C GLY A 1165 86.32 48.36 -13.79
N THR A 1166 85.91 48.80 -14.98
CA THR A 1166 84.54 49.24 -15.27
C THR A 1166 83.64 48.03 -15.51
N ILE A 1167 82.47 47.94 -14.88
CA ILE A 1167 81.51 46.86 -15.16
C ILE A 1167 80.87 47.13 -16.53
N ARG A 1168 81.26 46.32 -17.52
CA ARG A 1168 80.80 46.39 -18.91
C ARG A 1168 79.78 45.29 -19.17
N GLU A 1169 78.53 45.57 -18.90
CA GLU A 1169 77.43 44.66 -19.26
C GLU A 1169 77.09 44.82 -20.75
N SER A 1170 76.79 43.70 -21.42
CA SER A 1170 76.40 43.70 -22.83
C SER A 1170 74.91 43.36 -22.96
N VAL A 1171 74.13 44.19 -23.64
CA VAL A 1171 72.77 43.83 -24.07
C VAL A 1171 72.86 43.48 -25.55
N ASP A 1172 72.49 42.25 -25.90
CA ASP A 1172 72.50 41.78 -27.28
C ASP A 1172 71.21 42.26 -27.99
N ILE A 1173 71.37 43.02 -29.08
CA ILE A 1173 70.21 43.55 -29.80
C ILE A 1173 69.53 42.45 -30.63
N ASP A 1174 70.24 41.41 -31.07
CA ASP A 1174 69.65 40.34 -31.89
C ASP A 1174 68.74 39.41 -31.07
N ASP A 1175 68.94 39.27 -29.75
CA ASP A 1175 68.01 38.50 -28.90
C ASP A 1175 66.62 39.18 -28.78
N ILE A 1176 66.58 40.52 -28.77
CA ILE A 1176 65.34 41.31 -28.64
C ILE A 1176 64.69 41.60 -30.00
N PHE A 1177 65.49 41.86 -31.04
CA PHE A 1177 64.99 42.26 -32.37
C PHE A 1177 65.09 41.19 -33.45
N GLY A 1178 65.98 40.20 -33.32
CA GLY A 1178 66.35 39.26 -34.39
C GLY A 1178 65.22 38.36 -34.90
N ASN A 1179 64.18 38.14 -34.09
CA ASN A 1179 62.98 37.39 -34.49
C ASN A 1179 61.77 38.28 -34.89
N VAL A 1180 61.91 39.61 -34.85
CA VAL A 1180 60.80 40.54 -35.11
C VAL A 1180 60.73 40.89 -36.61
N VAL A 1181 59.69 40.41 -37.29
CA VAL A 1181 59.40 40.76 -38.70
C VAL A 1181 58.54 42.01 -38.75
N VAL A 1182 59.18 43.17 -38.93
CA VAL A 1182 58.49 44.48 -39.00
C VAL A 1182 57.74 44.64 -40.33
N THR A 1183 56.42 44.82 -40.26
CA THR A 1183 55.56 45.08 -41.43
C THR A 1183 54.87 46.44 -41.37
N GLU A 1184 54.48 46.90 -40.18
CA GLU A 1184 53.92 48.23 -39.93
C GLU A 1184 54.65 48.89 -38.71
N PRO A 1185 54.70 50.23 -38.59
CA PRO A 1185 55.53 50.89 -37.57
C PRO A 1185 55.20 50.52 -36.12
N ASP A 1186 53.94 50.16 -35.84
CA ASP A 1186 53.46 49.81 -34.51
C ASP A 1186 54.02 48.44 -34.04
N ASP A 1187 54.49 47.58 -34.95
CA ASP A 1187 55.12 46.27 -34.64
C ASP A 1187 56.37 46.42 -33.74
N ILE A 1188 57.01 47.59 -33.78
CA ILE A 1188 58.23 47.90 -33.02
C ILE A 1188 57.93 48.39 -31.58
N GLU A 1189 56.71 48.86 -31.27
CA GLU A 1189 56.42 49.38 -29.93
C GLU A 1189 56.52 48.30 -28.85
N ALA A 1190 56.20 47.04 -29.16
CA ALA A 1190 56.34 45.94 -28.21
C ALA A 1190 57.82 45.67 -27.81
N PRO A 1191 58.75 45.35 -28.73
CA PRO A 1191 60.15 45.11 -28.37
C PRO A 1191 60.89 46.36 -27.85
N ILE A 1192 60.48 47.58 -28.25
CA ILE A 1192 61.06 48.80 -27.63
C ILE A 1192 60.63 48.95 -26.16
N ASN A 1193 59.41 48.57 -25.79
CA ASN A 1193 59.00 48.56 -24.39
C ASN A 1193 59.70 47.45 -23.59
N GLU A 1194 60.01 46.31 -24.21
CA GLU A 1194 60.81 45.23 -23.61
C GLU A 1194 62.27 45.67 -23.36
N LEU A 1195 62.96 46.19 -24.39
CA LEU A 1195 64.30 46.76 -24.24
C LEU A 1195 64.35 47.88 -23.19
N ARG A 1196 63.32 48.73 -23.12
CA ARG A 1196 63.25 49.77 -22.08
C ARG A 1196 63.10 49.14 -20.69
N GLY A 1197 62.31 48.08 -20.55
CA GLY A 1197 62.18 47.34 -19.30
C GLY A 1197 63.49 46.73 -18.81
N GLU A 1198 64.28 46.13 -19.71
CA GLU A 1198 65.62 45.62 -19.36
C GLU A 1198 66.58 46.75 -18.97
N ILE A 1199 66.65 47.83 -19.76
CA ILE A 1199 67.52 48.96 -19.46
C ILE A 1199 67.13 49.64 -18.14
N GLU A 1200 65.84 49.81 -17.85
CA GLU A 1200 65.38 50.32 -16.54
C GLU A 1200 65.77 49.37 -15.40
N GLY A 1201 65.69 48.04 -15.60
CA GLY A 1201 66.15 47.04 -14.63
C GLY A 1201 67.67 47.00 -14.40
N LEU A 1202 68.48 47.29 -15.42
CA LEU A 1202 69.94 47.41 -15.31
C LEU A 1202 70.36 48.73 -14.65
N LEU A 1203 69.59 49.81 -14.84
CA LEU A 1203 69.86 51.13 -14.24
C LEU A 1203 69.46 51.23 -12.75
N ASP A 1204 68.62 50.34 -12.24
CA ASP A 1204 68.24 50.28 -10.82
C ASP A 1204 69.31 49.60 -9.91
N GLN A 1205 70.50 49.27 -10.45
CA GLN A 1205 71.63 48.70 -9.71
C GLN A 1205 72.62 49.77 -9.19
N ASP A 1206 73.08 49.63 -7.94
CA ASP A 1206 74.04 50.56 -7.31
C ASP A 1206 75.47 50.43 -7.90
N GLY A 1207 75.81 51.19 -8.96
CA GLY A 1207 77.17 51.29 -9.50
C GLY A 1207 77.30 52.12 -10.79
N ASP A 1208 78.54 52.43 -11.22
CA ASP A 1208 78.83 52.96 -12.56
C ASP A 1208 78.87 51.79 -13.56
N VAL A 1209 77.84 51.68 -14.42
CA VAL A 1209 77.70 50.59 -15.42
C VAL A 1209 77.87 51.14 -16.84
N GLU A 1210 78.77 50.53 -17.62
CA GLU A 1210 78.90 50.80 -19.07
C GLU A 1210 78.11 49.73 -19.85
N ILE A 1211 76.86 50.03 -20.21
CA ILE A 1211 76.05 49.13 -21.05
C ILE A 1211 76.50 49.26 -22.51
N ARG A 1212 77.02 48.16 -23.08
CA ARG A 1212 77.39 48.06 -24.49
C ARG A 1212 76.37 47.23 -25.27
N PHE A 1213 75.75 47.85 -26.26
CA PHE A 1213 74.94 47.09 -27.22
C PHE A 1213 75.87 46.31 -28.15
N ARG A 1214 75.62 45.01 -28.28
CA ARG A 1214 76.20 44.16 -29.33
C ARG A 1214 75.22 44.00 -30.49
#